data_AF-A0SZ02-F1
#
_entry.id   AF-A0SZ02-F1
#
_cell.length_a   1.000
_cell.length_b   1.000
_cell.length_c   1.000
_cell.angle_alpha   90.00
_cell.angle_beta   90.00
_cell.angle_gamma   90.00
#
_symmetry.space_group_name_H-M   'P 1'
#
loop_
_entity.id
_entity.type
_entity.pdbx_description
1 polymer ?
#
loop_
_entity_poly.entity_id
_entity_poly.type
_entity_poly.pdbx_seq_one_letter_code
_entity_poly.pdbx_strand_id
1 'polypeptide(L)'
;MHKPPAFEPIAIIGIGCLYPQARGKDAFWRQLQAGKSHFAPLPLARYWDTDGSVREQLRGWHGAFFDELEFDFKRFRIPPVYRKSVSQMMLMLLQVADECVRDAGYDKRDLPCDEVAVMCGTCFGFDSTIANALKVEGVRLAHEVAGSAEEFSLLKETLRERFGSSSHDRVGEMASSIPARIASFLSLRGPVQAMECADATGYALLEAASLSLHSGQSRAVIVASGQRIENLLTPLALARKGFTGACGGHPFAQDGAGTPMGEGATALLLKRLSDARRDNDRIYSVLRGMGAARQDVPGALAYAVDGTAAFHVINEACAQAEVTAAAQQYIDCVLPGIGSQAPQLLSVLSDACAEGKHRPLQVGASVATFGHTFANAALAAVAGSSLALHEKTLPQMRSSAALHARAGIAYPDAAIPWPGDAPQLAGVFGSSLTGVQWHLLLSAPESASHALSSDMSPAQEQQEPIAIVGIGGAFGPCSNSADFAQRLFDGLDAVQPLPENVLPRSAYFGEGEASVLSSYAQYGADLKQREDYDAGLAAYKIFPKRAAALDIAQKLTLHVAAEALVDFGLAHKRDKLGRTAVIVASNLSLGRERELACRLHAPELVRTLGSVPDAGTADNGIDHFTLDGYLASGSAALVSACFGLAAMPVAVEAACASSLAVFNNAVLALRRHRYDLVLAGGVELPANLRDLVLCSSQMMLSQQRIAPFAEHADGFSPGDGAALFVLKRLSDALRDGDRVHATITGVGGSADAVSMTAPDPDGQALAMRRAFAQAGYAPASVQYVEAHGTGTRLGDLAELTSIGSVYGGTRAVPLRIGSVKSNIGHTFAAAGAAGLLKTVLALQRHALPATLLRRRIDPQLPLAGIPAELVTANTRWDAIDGSRRAAVSSFGTGGINYHLLLQADGGVHQPRESHMQSIVHKIRLLDIGHAQAFENWVLDTDYATCPELPSVRSFDVYRVSSAHDAPFHYIEVIKVSSNEAFKHDMGSVSFARLVECFSTMAEVVEEVAGTQLGAGYRAPA
;
A
#
# COMPACT_ATOMS: atom_id res chain seq x y z
N MET A 1 -4.67 -15.94 26.72
CA MET A 1 -4.55 -14.66 26.00
C MET A 1 -3.42 -13.87 26.64
N HIS A 2 -2.40 -13.49 25.89
CA HIS A 2 -1.36 -12.58 26.39
C HIS A 2 -1.99 -11.20 26.66
N LYS A 3 -1.65 -10.56 27.78
CA LYS A 3 -2.01 -9.15 28.04
C LYS A 3 -1.44 -8.34 26.86
N PRO A 4 -2.22 -7.48 26.19
CA PRO A 4 -1.68 -6.65 25.12
C PRO A 4 -0.52 -5.82 25.68
N PRO A 5 0.60 -5.68 24.94
CA PRO A 5 1.73 -4.90 25.40
C PRO A 5 1.25 -3.48 25.68
N ALA A 6 1.62 -2.98 26.83
CA ALA A 6 1.20 -1.68 27.25
C ALA A 6 2.13 -0.67 26.53
N PHE A 7 1.55 0.32 25.84
CA PHE A 7 2.32 1.26 25.03
C PHE A 7 2.56 2.58 25.75
N GLU A 8 3.75 3.16 25.60
CA GLU A 8 3.98 4.53 26.04
C GLU A 8 2.97 5.47 25.34
N PRO A 9 2.20 6.29 26.07
CA PRO A 9 1.23 7.16 25.42
C PRO A 9 1.87 8.18 24.46
N ILE A 10 1.15 8.57 23.41
CA ILE A 10 1.61 9.54 22.41
C ILE A 10 0.93 10.89 22.65
N ALA A 11 1.71 11.95 22.83
CA ALA A 11 1.23 13.31 22.98
C ALA A 11 0.97 13.96 21.62
N ILE A 12 -0.18 14.61 21.48
CA ILE A 12 -0.48 15.53 20.38
C ILE A 12 -0.08 16.93 20.84
N ILE A 13 0.93 17.52 20.19
CA ILE A 13 1.55 18.77 20.64
C ILE A 13 1.36 19.96 19.69
N GLY A 14 0.88 19.70 18.46
CA GLY A 14 0.56 20.72 17.48
C GLY A 14 -0.59 20.28 16.58
N ILE A 15 -1.44 21.22 16.17
CA ILE A 15 -2.60 20.99 15.30
C ILE A 15 -2.65 22.06 14.20
N GLY A 16 -2.72 21.62 12.94
CA GLY A 16 -3.01 22.46 11.78
C GLY A 16 -4.30 21.99 11.09
N CYS A 17 -5.16 22.92 10.67
CA CYS A 17 -6.46 22.60 10.07
C CYS A 17 -6.80 23.57 8.93
N LEU A 18 -7.27 23.04 7.81
CA LEU A 18 -7.74 23.82 6.67
C LEU A 18 -9.04 23.22 6.14
N TYR A 19 -10.15 23.93 6.33
CA TYR A 19 -11.51 23.51 5.96
C TYR A 19 -12.27 24.67 5.31
N PRO A 20 -13.34 24.37 4.54
CA PRO A 20 -14.24 25.41 4.02
C PRO A 20 -14.73 26.32 5.15
N GLN A 21 -14.45 27.63 5.02
CA GLN A 21 -14.74 28.67 6.02
C GLN A 21 -13.99 28.58 7.37
N ALA A 22 -13.06 27.63 7.52
CA ALA A 22 -12.24 27.46 8.72
C ALA A 22 -10.75 27.28 8.36
N ARG A 23 -9.99 28.38 8.42
CA ARG A 23 -8.53 28.38 8.26
C ARG A 23 -7.84 28.46 9.62
N GLY A 24 -7.02 27.45 9.94
CA GLY A 24 -6.35 27.28 11.22
C GLY A 24 -7.21 26.63 12.31
N LYS A 25 -6.55 26.02 13.30
CA LYS A 25 -7.18 25.27 14.40
C LYS A 25 -8.26 26.05 15.16
N ASP A 26 -8.13 27.37 15.32
CA ASP A 26 -9.05 28.17 16.12
C ASP A 26 -10.34 28.49 15.36
N ALA A 27 -10.26 28.63 14.04
CA ALA A 27 -11.45 28.76 13.19
C ALA A 27 -12.17 27.40 13.08
N PHE A 28 -11.40 26.33 12.92
CA PHE A 28 -11.90 24.95 12.97
C PHE A 28 -12.64 24.67 14.29
N TRP A 29 -12.04 24.97 15.44
CA TRP A 29 -12.67 24.76 16.74
C TRP A 29 -13.95 25.56 16.90
N ARG A 30 -13.95 26.86 16.55
CA ARG A 30 -15.15 27.70 16.64
C ARG A 30 -16.30 27.17 15.78
N GLN A 31 -16.01 26.67 14.59
CA GLN A 31 -17.02 26.09 13.70
C GLN A 31 -17.58 24.77 14.26
N LEU A 32 -16.70 23.89 14.75
CA LEU A 32 -17.08 22.62 15.38
C LEU A 32 -17.90 22.85 16.66
N GLN A 33 -17.45 23.75 17.53
CA GLN A 33 -18.13 24.09 18.78
C GLN A 33 -19.55 24.62 18.53
N ALA A 34 -19.74 25.42 17.47
CA ALA A 34 -21.04 25.94 17.08
C ALA A 34 -21.92 24.93 16.32
N GLY A 35 -21.41 23.74 16.00
CA GLY A 35 -22.08 22.72 15.17
C GLY A 35 -22.54 23.27 13.81
N LYS A 36 -21.82 24.27 13.26
CA LYS A 36 -22.26 25.01 12.07
C LYS A 36 -21.62 24.42 10.81
N SER A 37 -22.42 23.69 10.04
CA SER A 37 -22.01 23.18 8.73
C SER A 37 -22.16 24.25 7.65
N HIS A 38 -21.22 24.28 6.72
CA HIS A 38 -21.22 25.15 5.53
C HIS A 38 -21.38 24.30 4.28
N PHE A 39 -22.49 23.57 4.18
CA PHE A 39 -22.76 22.73 3.02
C PHE A 39 -23.30 23.56 1.86
N ALA A 40 -22.66 23.44 0.71
CA ALA A 40 -22.98 24.15 -0.52
C ALA A 40 -23.06 23.16 -1.69
N PRO A 41 -23.69 23.53 -2.82
CA PRO A 41 -23.67 22.71 -4.03
C PRO A 41 -22.24 22.37 -4.47
N LEU A 42 -22.03 21.17 -5.01
CA LEU A 42 -20.76 20.77 -5.61
C LEU A 42 -20.36 21.80 -6.69
N PRO A 43 -19.17 22.42 -6.63
CA PRO A 43 -18.80 23.48 -7.56
C PRO A 43 -18.43 22.90 -8.93
N LEU A 44 -19.44 22.49 -9.70
CA LEU A 44 -19.28 21.84 -11.01
C LEU A 44 -18.46 22.69 -12.01
N ALA A 45 -18.42 24.01 -11.84
CA ALA A 45 -17.63 24.91 -12.67
C ALA A 45 -16.10 24.75 -12.49
N ARG A 46 -15.65 24.11 -11.42
CA ARG A 46 -14.22 23.87 -11.11
C ARG A 46 -13.58 22.83 -12.04
N TYR A 47 -14.37 21.91 -12.59
CA TYR A 47 -13.89 20.75 -13.34
C TYR A 47 -13.96 21.00 -14.85
N TRP A 48 -13.06 20.36 -15.60
CA TRP A 48 -13.10 20.33 -17.07
C TRP A 48 -14.43 19.80 -17.61
N ASP A 49 -14.66 20.02 -18.90
CA ASP A 49 -15.89 19.56 -19.51
C ASP A 49 -16.04 18.03 -19.40
N THR A 50 -17.28 17.59 -19.25
CA THR A 50 -17.67 16.20 -19.07
C THR A 50 -19.00 15.97 -19.77
N ASP A 51 -19.43 14.71 -19.88
CA ASP A 51 -20.77 14.39 -20.34
C ASP A 51 -21.84 15.17 -19.54
N GLY A 52 -22.81 15.77 -20.25
CA GLY A 52 -23.90 16.54 -19.64
C GLY A 52 -24.73 15.71 -18.66
N SER A 53 -24.89 14.41 -18.89
CA SER A 53 -25.58 13.47 -18.00
C SER A 53 -24.89 13.31 -16.64
N VAL A 54 -23.56 13.47 -16.59
CA VAL A 54 -22.79 13.39 -15.34
C VAL A 54 -22.99 14.63 -14.50
N ARG A 55 -22.92 15.80 -15.13
CA ARG A 55 -23.21 17.08 -14.46
C ARG A 55 -24.64 17.11 -13.95
N GLU A 56 -25.58 16.53 -14.69
CA GLU A 56 -26.97 16.42 -14.24
C GLU A 56 -27.13 15.49 -13.03
N GLN A 57 -26.49 14.31 -13.04
CA GLN A 57 -26.48 13.39 -11.89
C GLN A 57 -25.93 14.01 -10.61
N LEU A 58 -24.94 14.91 -10.73
CA LEU A 58 -24.29 15.56 -9.58
C LEU A 58 -24.84 16.95 -9.25
N ARG A 59 -25.79 17.50 -10.04
CA ARG A 59 -26.32 18.86 -9.85
C ARG A 59 -26.90 19.09 -8.45
N GLY A 60 -27.52 18.07 -7.87
CA GLY A 60 -28.14 18.11 -6.55
C GLY A 60 -27.17 17.85 -5.38
N TRP A 61 -25.90 17.53 -5.65
CA TRP A 61 -24.95 17.18 -4.60
C TRP A 61 -24.55 18.40 -3.77
N HIS A 62 -24.65 18.28 -2.45
CA HIS A 62 -24.22 19.24 -1.46
C HIS A 62 -23.16 18.62 -0.53
N GLY A 63 -22.29 19.46 -0.01
CA GLY A 63 -21.21 19.07 0.88
C GLY A 63 -20.37 20.27 1.30
N ALA A 64 -19.33 20.04 2.10
CA ALA A 64 -18.41 21.10 2.47
C ALA A 64 -17.31 21.22 1.41
N PHE A 65 -17.40 22.21 0.51
CA PHE A 65 -16.45 22.41 -0.58
C PHE A 65 -15.74 23.76 -0.46
N PHE A 66 -14.49 23.83 -0.89
CA PHE A 66 -13.79 25.10 -1.03
C PHE A 66 -14.34 25.89 -2.23
N ASP A 67 -14.55 27.20 -2.08
CA ASP A 67 -14.84 28.08 -3.22
C ASP A 67 -13.55 28.27 -4.04
N GLU A 68 -12.57 28.95 -3.45
CA GLU A 68 -11.23 29.15 -4.00
C GLU A 68 -10.16 28.95 -2.91
N LEU A 69 -9.02 28.39 -3.33
CA LEU A 69 -7.84 28.21 -2.49
C LEU A 69 -6.72 29.12 -2.99
N GLU A 70 -6.17 29.92 -2.08
CA GLU A 70 -5.03 30.78 -2.35
C GLU A 70 -3.88 30.38 -1.43
N PHE A 71 -2.70 30.24 -2.03
CA PHE A 71 -1.49 29.78 -1.35
C PHE A 71 -0.32 30.73 -1.55
N ASP A 72 0.48 30.90 -0.51
CA ASP A 72 1.73 31.65 -0.58
C ASP A 72 2.86 30.77 -1.16
N PHE A 73 2.94 30.72 -2.50
CA PHE A 73 3.99 29.99 -3.21
C PHE A 73 5.40 30.44 -2.81
N LYS A 74 5.58 31.71 -2.43
CA LYS A 74 6.88 32.25 -2.03
C LYS A 74 7.29 31.68 -0.67
N ARG A 75 6.35 31.61 0.29
CA ARG A 75 6.57 30.96 1.59
C ARG A 75 7.05 29.52 1.43
N PHE A 76 6.39 28.74 0.59
CA PHE A 76 6.72 27.33 0.38
C PHE A 76 7.90 27.08 -0.58
N ARG A 77 8.61 28.14 -1.01
CA ARG A 77 9.77 28.05 -1.92
C ARG A 77 9.42 27.32 -3.22
N ILE A 78 8.23 27.55 -3.77
CA ILE A 78 7.77 26.97 -5.03
C ILE A 78 8.09 27.93 -6.19
N PRO A 79 9.03 27.57 -7.09
CA PRO A 79 9.35 28.35 -8.28
C PRO A 79 8.13 28.64 -9.17
N PRO A 80 8.07 29.79 -9.86
CA PRO A 80 6.98 30.13 -10.77
C PRO A 80 6.68 29.06 -11.82
N VAL A 81 7.72 28.39 -12.34
CA VAL A 81 7.59 27.32 -13.34
C VAL A 81 6.83 26.09 -12.83
N TYR A 82 6.81 25.84 -11.52
CA TYR A 82 6.12 24.68 -10.93
C TYR A 82 4.67 24.99 -10.52
N ARG A 83 4.23 26.26 -10.54
CA ARG A 83 2.91 26.64 -10.02
C ARG A 83 1.75 25.96 -10.75
N LYS A 84 1.93 25.62 -12.02
CA LYS A 84 0.92 24.91 -12.83
C LYS A 84 0.97 23.38 -12.68
N SER A 85 2.04 22.85 -12.08
CA SER A 85 2.28 21.40 -11.94
C SER A 85 2.14 20.92 -10.50
N VAL A 86 2.05 21.81 -9.51
CA VAL A 86 1.86 21.42 -8.11
C VAL A 86 0.37 21.22 -7.86
N SER A 87 -0.01 20.03 -7.38
CA SER A 87 -1.39 19.73 -7.03
C SER A 87 -1.88 20.59 -5.86
N GLN A 88 -3.17 20.92 -5.87
CA GLN A 88 -3.80 21.66 -4.76
C GLN A 88 -3.69 20.89 -3.44
N MET A 89 -3.79 19.56 -3.48
CA MET A 89 -3.62 18.69 -2.32
C MET A 89 -2.24 18.87 -1.66
N MET A 90 -1.16 18.97 -2.45
CA MET A 90 0.18 19.24 -1.93
C MET A 90 0.24 20.57 -1.16
N LEU A 91 -0.37 21.62 -1.71
CA LEU A 91 -0.38 22.95 -1.10
C LEU A 91 -1.19 22.97 0.20
N MET A 92 -2.33 22.30 0.24
CA MET A 92 -3.15 22.14 1.45
C MET A 92 -2.34 21.47 2.56
N LEU A 93 -1.67 20.35 2.25
CA LEU A 93 -0.88 19.59 3.24
C LEU A 93 0.38 20.32 3.69
N LEU A 94 1.06 21.04 2.80
CA LEU A 94 2.17 21.92 3.16
C LEU A 94 1.74 23.00 4.14
N GLN A 95 0.58 23.62 3.89
CA GLN A 95 0.06 24.67 4.76
C GLN A 95 -0.28 24.14 6.15
N VAL A 96 -1.03 23.03 6.25
CA VAL A 96 -1.40 22.51 7.57
C VAL A 96 -0.19 21.95 8.33
N ALA A 97 0.81 21.38 7.63
CA ALA A 97 2.05 20.95 8.26
C ALA A 97 2.86 22.12 8.83
N ASP A 98 2.99 23.22 8.08
CA ASP A 98 3.60 24.46 8.56
C ASP A 98 2.85 25.05 9.76
N GLU A 99 1.52 25.15 9.68
CA GLU A 99 0.68 25.61 10.79
C GLU A 99 0.87 24.74 12.04
N CYS A 100 0.90 23.43 11.88
CA CYS A 100 1.05 22.46 12.96
C CYS A 100 2.40 22.58 13.69
N VAL A 101 3.51 22.74 12.95
CA VAL A 101 4.85 22.92 13.54
C VAL A 101 4.96 24.25 14.28
N ARG A 102 4.40 25.33 13.71
CA ARG A 102 4.33 26.63 14.38
C ARG A 102 3.46 26.58 15.63
N ASP A 103 2.34 25.86 15.58
CA ASP A 103 1.44 25.67 16.72
C ASP A 103 2.11 24.92 17.89
N ALA A 104 2.99 23.97 17.59
CA ALA A 104 3.82 23.32 18.60
C ALA A 104 4.95 24.20 19.16
N GLY A 105 5.12 25.42 18.65
CA GLY A 105 6.12 26.40 19.09
C GLY A 105 7.54 26.13 18.59
N TYR A 106 7.70 25.31 17.54
CA TYR A 106 9.00 25.05 16.88
C TYR A 106 9.32 26.09 15.79
N ASP A 107 8.53 27.15 15.70
CA ASP A 107 8.90 28.39 15.00
C ASP A 107 9.87 29.26 15.82
N LYS A 108 9.90 29.02 17.14
CA LYS A 108 10.70 29.76 18.13
C LYS A 108 11.73 28.88 18.85
N ARG A 109 11.68 27.57 18.63
CA ARG A 109 12.55 26.56 19.26
C ARG A 109 13.06 25.60 18.19
N ASP A 110 14.21 24.99 18.44
CA ASP A 110 14.79 24.03 17.51
C ASP A 110 14.01 22.71 17.52
N LEU A 111 13.61 22.25 16.33
CA LEU A 111 13.07 20.92 16.11
C LEU A 111 14.26 19.97 15.79
N PRO A 112 14.31 18.75 16.31
CA PRO A 112 15.38 17.80 16.01
C PRO A 112 15.19 17.23 14.59
N CYS A 113 15.46 18.04 13.58
CA CYS A 113 15.07 17.81 12.18
C CYS A 113 15.55 16.47 11.62
N ASP A 114 16.70 15.97 12.07
CA ASP A 114 17.20 14.67 11.67
C ASP A 114 16.23 13.55 12.07
N GLU A 115 15.54 13.64 13.20
CA GLU A 115 14.72 12.60 13.81
C GLU A 115 13.21 12.83 13.66
N VAL A 116 12.79 13.71 12.75
CA VAL A 116 11.35 13.97 12.49
C VAL A 116 10.89 13.29 11.21
N ALA A 117 9.96 12.35 11.35
CA ALA A 117 9.31 11.70 10.22
C ALA A 117 8.13 12.53 9.68
N VAL A 118 7.81 12.32 8.40
CA VAL A 118 6.63 12.91 7.76
C VAL A 118 5.81 11.80 7.11
N MET A 119 4.57 11.65 7.57
CA MET A 119 3.62 10.67 7.04
C MET A 119 2.37 11.40 6.55
N CYS A 120 2.05 11.25 5.26
CA CYS A 120 0.92 11.90 4.63
C CYS A 120 -0.15 10.91 4.17
N GLY A 121 -1.42 11.31 4.15
CA GLY A 121 -2.51 10.47 3.66
C GLY A 121 -3.46 11.21 2.74
N THR A 122 -3.79 10.58 1.63
CA THR A 122 -4.74 11.05 0.62
C THR A 122 -5.29 9.83 -0.11
N CYS A 123 -6.48 9.97 -0.68
CA CYS A 123 -7.05 8.99 -1.60
C CYS A 123 -7.34 9.64 -2.94
N PHE A 124 -7.38 8.83 -3.99
CA PHE A 124 -7.70 9.22 -5.37
C PHE A 124 -6.62 10.06 -6.06
N GLY A 125 -6.69 10.10 -7.39
CA GLY A 125 -5.83 10.91 -8.24
C GLY A 125 -6.08 12.41 -8.10
N PHE A 126 -5.02 13.19 -8.29
CA PHE A 126 -5.06 14.65 -8.21
C PHE A 126 -5.49 15.30 -9.53
N ASP A 127 -5.73 16.61 -9.52
CA ASP A 127 -5.94 17.44 -10.71
C ASP A 127 -4.87 17.19 -11.79
N SER A 128 -3.59 17.20 -11.38
CA SER A 128 -2.46 16.93 -12.26
C SER A 128 -2.50 15.52 -12.88
N THR A 129 -3.05 14.53 -12.17
CA THR A 129 -3.16 13.15 -12.65
C THR A 129 -4.09 13.08 -13.86
N ILE A 130 -5.21 13.79 -13.81
CA ILE A 130 -6.19 13.84 -14.92
C ILE A 130 -5.63 14.67 -16.07
N ALA A 131 -4.95 15.78 -15.77
CA ALA A 131 -4.25 16.60 -16.77
C ALA A 131 -3.31 15.76 -17.62
N ASN A 132 -2.48 14.96 -16.95
CA ASN A 132 -1.53 14.07 -17.60
C ASN A 132 -2.22 12.95 -18.38
N ALA A 133 -3.30 12.37 -17.86
CA ALA A 133 -4.05 11.34 -18.57
C ALA A 133 -4.67 11.89 -19.87
N LEU A 134 -5.33 13.05 -19.82
CA LEU A 134 -5.89 13.73 -21.00
C LEU A 134 -4.82 14.14 -22.00
N LYS A 135 -3.68 14.62 -21.50
CA LYS A 135 -2.53 15.01 -22.33
C LYS A 135 -1.99 13.81 -23.12
N VAL A 136 -1.82 12.67 -22.47
CA VAL A 136 -1.34 11.44 -23.14
C VAL A 136 -2.40 10.95 -24.11
N GLU A 137 -3.63 10.70 -23.68
CA GLU A 137 -4.68 10.17 -24.55
C GLU A 137 -5.01 11.11 -25.72
N GLY A 138 -4.97 12.42 -25.51
CA GLY A 138 -5.16 13.42 -26.54
C GLY A 138 -4.17 13.29 -27.69
N VAL A 139 -2.90 12.92 -27.43
CA VAL A 139 -1.90 12.72 -28.49
C VAL A 139 -2.26 11.52 -29.36
N ARG A 140 -2.82 10.45 -28.77
CA ARG A 140 -3.30 9.28 -29.53
C ARG A 140 -4.42 9.69 -30.47
N LEU A 141 -5.43 10.38 -29.94
CA LEU A 141 -6.58 10.85 -30.72
C LEU A 141 -6.17 11.86 -31.79
N ALA A 142 -5.28 12.79 -31.47
CA ALA A 142 -4.73 13.75 -32.42
C ALA A 142 -4.05 13.05 -33.61
N HIS A 143 -3.33 11.94 -33.35
CA HIS A 143 -2.70 11.16 -34.42
C HIS A 143 -3.73 10.47 -35.32
N GLU A 144 -4.86 10.04 -34.77
CA GLU A 144 -5.93 9.35 -35.50
C GLU A 144 -6.76 10.29 -36.38
N VAL A 145 -6.95 11.55 -35.95
CA VAL A 145 -7.76 12.53 -36.71
C VAL A 145 -6.97 13.40 -37.65
N ALA A 146 -5.67 13.57 -37.43
CA ALA A 146 -4.83 14.41 -38.27
C ALA A 146 -4.73 13.82 -39.69
N GLY A 147 -5.05 14.65 -40.70
CA GLY A 147 -4.88 14.32 -42.11
C GLY A 147 -3.44 14.51 -42.61
N SER A 148 -2.58 15.20 -41.85
CA SER A 148 -1.16 15.40 -42.17
C SER A 148 -0.26 15.51 -40.92
N ALA A 149 1.06 15.44 -41.11
CA ALA A 149 2.03 15.58 -40.03
C ALA A 149 2.06 17.01 -39.45
N GLU A 150 1.80 18.02 -40.28
CA GLU A 150 1.69 19.42 -39.87
C GLU A 150 0.47 19.63 -38.98
N GLU A 151 -0.68 19.05 -39.36
CA GLU A 151 -1.90 19.09 -38.56
C GLU A 151 -1.70 18.37 -37.22
N PHE A 152 -1.07 17.19 -37.23
CA PHE A 152 -0.75 16.46 -36.00
C PHE A 152 0.13 17.30 -35.04
N SER A 153 1.14 17.98 -35.59
CA SER A 153 2.03 18.84 -34.80
C SER A 153 1.28 20.03 -34.17
N LEU A 154 0.35 20.63 -34.92
CA LEU A 154 -0.50 21.73 -34.43
C LEU A 154 -1.45 21.25 -33.31
N LEU A 155 -2.06 20.07 -33.46
CA LEU A 155 -2.92 19.48 -32.44
C LEU A 155 -2.14 19.15 -31.17
N LYS A 156 -0.92 18.61 -31.29
CA LYS A 156 -0.02 18.38 -30.13
C LYS A 156 0.26 19.68 -29.37
N GLU A 157 0.56 20.76 -30.09
CA GLU A 157 0.81 22.06 -29.45
C GLU A 157 -0.44 22.58 -28.72
N THR A 158 -1.62 22.42 -29.32
CA THR A 158 -2.91 22.78 -28.70
C THR A 158 -3.15 21.99 -27.40
N LEU A 159 -2.85 20.68 -27.38
CA LEU A 159 -2.92 19.85 -26.18
C LEU A 159 -1.94 20.32 -25.09
N ARG A 160 -0.70 20.68 -25.48
CA ARG A 160 0.33 21.21 -24.57
C ARG A 160 -0.12 22.50 -23.90
N GLU A 161 -0.69 23.42 -24.67
CA GLU A 161 -1.19 24.69 -24.15
C GLU A 161 -2.40 24.48 -23.23
N ARG A 162 -3.27 23.52 -23.54
CA ARG A 162 -4.50 23.26 -22.79
C ARG A 162 -4.27 22.53 -21.47
N PHE A 163 -3.54 21.41 -21.50
CA PHE A 163 -3.47 20.46 -20.38
C PHE A 163 -2.17 20.52 -19.57
N GLY A 164 -1.19 21.33 -19.99
CA GLY A 164 0.04 21.53 -19.23
C GLY A 164 1.30 21.40 -20.09
N SER A 165 2.30 22.20 -19.73
CA SER A 165 3.52 22.43 -20.50
C SER A 165 4.81 22.17 -19.72
N SER A 166 4.72 21.58 -18.52
CA SER A 166 5.86 21.46 -17.62
C SER A 166 6.44 20.05 -17.62
N SER A 167 7.77 19.97 -17.65
CA SER A 167 8.51 18.72 -17.43
C SER A 167 8.28 18.14 -16.03
N HIS A 168 7.79 18.93 -15.07
CA HIS A 168 7.63 18.48 -13.69
C HIS A 168 6.25 17.92 -13.35
N ASP A 169 5.38 17.72 -14.35
CA ASP A 169 4.01 17.28 -14.15
C ASP A 169 3.91 15.92 -13.43
N ARG A 170 4.89 15.03 -13.62
CA ARG A 170 4.97 13.75 -12.87
C ARG A 170 5.11 13.96 -11.36
N VAL A 171 5.83 15.00 -10.92
CA VAL A 171 6.00 15.28 -9.48
C VAL A 171 4.70 15.76 -8.87
N GLY A 172 3.86 16.46 -9.64
CA GLY A 172 2.57 16.97 -9.19
C GLY A 172 1.58 15.91 -8.76
N GLU A 173 1.60 14.76 -9.44
CA GLU A 173 0.62 13.68 -9.33
C GLU A 173 1.00 12.56 -8.35
N MET A 174 2.26 12.48 -7.91
CA MET A 174 2.71 11.44 -6.97
C MET A 174 2.34 11.82 -5.54
N ALA A 175 1.64 10.96 -4.81
CA ALA A 175 1.28 11.24 -3.42
C ALA A 175 2.52 11.35 -2.51
N SER A 176 3.56 10.56 -2.80
CA SER A 176 4.84 10.59 -2.08
C SER A 176 5.63 11.90 -2.23
N SER A 177 5.34 12.71 -3.25
CA SER A 177 5.96 14.02 -3.42
C SER A 177 5.52 15.02 -2.35
N ILE A 178 4.35 14.83 -1.74
CA ILE A 178 3.79 15.70 -0.71
C ILE A 178 4.60 15.62 0.59
N PRO A 179 4.78 14.43 1.23
CA PRO A 179 5.58 14.34 2.44
C PRO A 179 7.06 14.65 2.18
N ALA A 180 7.60 14.35 0.98
CA ALA A 180 8.95 14.77 0.58
C ALA A 180 9.10 16.29 0.51
N ARG A 181 8.10 17.00 -0.04
CA ARG A 181 8.10 18.47 -0.10
C ARG A 181 8.00 19.08 1.30
N ILE A 182 7.17 18.52 2.17
CA ILE A 182 7.08 18.95 3.58
C ILE A 182 8.44 18.76 4.27
N ALA A 183 9.07 17.59 4.09
CA ALA A 183 10.39 17.31 4.63
C ALA A 183 11.45 18.29 4.12
N SER A 184 11.49 18.58 2.82
CA SER A 184 12.43 19.56 2.24
C SER A 184 12.15 20.99 2.73
N PHE A 185 10.88 21.40 2.80
CA PHE A 185 10.48 22.73 3.25
C PHE A 185 10.90 22.99 4.71
N LEU A 186 10.71 22.00 5.58
CA LEU A 186 11.03 22.06 7.02
C LEU A 186 12.43 21.51 7.36
N SER A 187 13.20 21.12 6.34
CA SER A 187 14.54 20.52 6.45
C SER A 187 14.61 19.25 7.32
N LEU A 188 13.59 18.39 7.26
CA LEU A 188 13.46 17.16 8.06
C LEU A 188 14.09 15.96 7.34
N ARG A 189 14.80 15.10 8.07
CA ARG A 189 15.53 13.94 7.52
C ARG A 189 15.10 12.59 8.11
N GLY A 190 13.99 12.55 8.85
CA GLY A 190 13.38 11.30 9.29
C GLY A 190 12.77 10.49 8.14
N PRO A 191 12.17 9.32 8.43
CA PRO A 191 11.40 8.56 7.44
C PRO A 191 10.26 9.38 6.80
N VAL A 192 10.06 9.21 5.49
CA VAL A 192 9.05 9.91 4.70
C VAL A 192 8.22 8.90 3.93
N GLN A 193 6.89 9.02 3.96
CA GLN A 193 5.96 8.17 3.20
C GLN A 193 4.56 8.79 3.06
N ALA A 194 3.85 8.39 2.01
CA ALA A 194 2.40 8.54 1.89
C ALA A 194 1.71 7.19 2.13
N MET A 195 0.49 7.19 2.65
CA MET A 195 -0.29 5.98 2.96
C MET A 195 -1.76 6.14 2.58
N GLU A 196 -2.40 5.03 2.21
CA GLU A 196 -3.82 4.94 1.94
C GLU A 196 -4.43 3.69 2.61
N CYS A 197 -5.56 3.88 3.27
CA CYS A 197 -6.44 2.83 3.78
C CYS A 197 -7.90 3.27 3.58
N ALA A 198 -8.24 3.70 2.35
CA ALA A 198 -9.51 4.36 2.04
C ALA A 198 -9.84 5.49 3.05
N ASP A 199 -11.05 5.54 3.56
CA ASP A 199 -11.47 6.48 4.61
C ASP A 199 -10.94 6.16 6.03
N ALA A 200 -10.26 5.03 6.22
CA ALA A 200 -9.49 4.74 7.44
C ALA A 200 -8.04 5.27 7.42
N THR A 201 -7.63 5.98 6.36
CA THR A 201 -6.26 6.47 6.18
C THR A 201 -5.70 7.21 7.40
N GLY A 202 -6.46 8.14 8.00
CA GLY A 202 -6.00 8.86 9.19
C GLY A 202 -5.75 7.96 10.42
N TYR A 203 -6.48 6.86 10.59
CA TYR A 203 -6.22 5.89 11.66
C TYR A 203 -4.93 5.11 11.40
N ALA A 204 -4.73 4.63 10.17
CA ALA A 204 -3.53 3.91 9.76
C ALA A 204 -2.26 4.78 9.89
N LEU A 205 -2.36 6.08 9.60
CA LEU A 205 -1.26 7.03 9.79
C LEU A 205 -0.88 7.19 11.27
N LEU A 206 -1.87 7.31 12.16
CA LEU A 206 -1.62 7.42 13.60
C LEU A 206 -0.97 6.15 14.16
N GLU A 207 -1.37 4.98 13.66
CA GLU A 207 -0.75 3.70 14.02
C GLU A 207 0.71 3.64 13.56
N ALA A 208 0.98 3.95 12.30
CA ALA A 208 2.33 3.99 11.74
C ALA A 208 3.24 5.00 12.46
N ALA A 209 2.70 6.18 12.80
CA ALA A 209 3.41 7.19 13.56
C ALA A 209 3.72 6.72 14.99
N SER A 210 2.76 6.08 15.67
CA SER A 210 2.96 5.49 16.99
C SER A 210 4.08 4.44 16.96
N LEU A 211 4.04 3.53 15.99
CA LEU A 211 5.07 2.50 15.81
C LEU A 211 6.46 3.12 15.56
N SER A 212 6.53 4.16 14.73
CA SER A 212 7.79 4.89 14.47
C SER A 212 8.34 5.56 15.74
N LEU A 213 7.48 6.22 16.52
CA LEU A 213 7.84 6.83 17.80
C LEU A 213 8.29 5.77 18.81
N HIS A 214 7.53 4.69 19.01
CA HIS A 214 7.89 3.65 19.99
C HIS A 214 9.17 2.90 19.66
N SER A 215 9.49 2.76 18.36
CA SER A 215 10.73 2.13 17.93
C SER A 215 11.98 2.97 18.21
N GLY A 216 11.82 4.28 18.41
CA GLY A 216 12.94 5.22 18.52
C GLY A 216 13.54 5.64 17.16
N GLN A 217 13.00 5.16 16.03
CA GLN A 217 13.41 5.64 14.70
C GLN A 217 13.10 7.12 14.48
N SER A 218 12.05 7.62 15.16
CA SER A 218 11.65 9.02 15.16
C SER A 218 11.49 9.53 16.59
N ARG A 219 11.82 10.81 16.79
CA ARG A 219 11.58 11.55 18.04
C ARG A 219 10.30 12.38 17.97
N ALA A 220 9.92 12.79 16.77
CA ALA A 220 8.63 13.40 16.47
C ALA A 220 8.11 12.92 15.11
N VAL A 221 6.81 12.96 14.90
CA VAL A 221 6.20 12.62 13.60
C VAL A 221 5.17 13.67 13.24
N ILE A 222 5.26 14.21 12.03
CA ILE A 222 4.19 15.00 11.41
C ILE A 222 3.29 14.02 10.68
N VAL A 223 2.04 13.93 11.14
CA VAL A 223 0.98 13.19 10.45
C VAL A 223 0.06 14.21 9.79
N ALA A 224 -0.09 14.17 8.48
CA ALA A 224 -0.99 15.06 7.75
C ALA A 224 -1.89 14.27 6.80
N SER A 225 -3.16 14.63 6.70
CA SER A 225 -4.07 14.04 5.70
C SER A 225 -4.99 15.08 5.12
N GLY A 226 -5.42 14.86 3.88
CA GLY A 226 -6.27 15.79 3.16
C GLY A 226 -7.17 15.07 2.18
N GLN A 227 -8.33 15.67 1.91
CA GLN A 227 -9.21 15.28 0.83
C GLN A 227 -9.76 16.53 0.15
N ARG A 228 -9.69 16.51 -1.18
CA ARG A 228 -10.30 17.48 -2.08
C ARG A 228 -10.93 16.69 -3.22
N ILE A 229 -12.06 17.16 -3.73
CA ILE A 229 -12.66 16.59 -4.92
C ILE A 229 -11.95 17.23 -6.11
N GLU A 230 -11.08 16.45 -6.73
CA GLU A 230 -10.22 16.86 -7.85
C GLU A 230 -10.84 16.47 -9.22
N ASN A 231 -11.80 15.54 -9.24
CA ASN A 231 -12.54 15.12 -10.41
C ASN A 231 -13.98 14.69 -10.08
N LEU A 232 -14.80 14.52 -11.12
CA LEU A 232 -16.18 14.05 -11.00
C LEU A 232 -16.32 12.52 -10.94
N LEU A 233 -15.27 11.74 -11.22
CA LEU A 233 -15.30 10.27 -11.11
C LEU A 233 -15.48 9.84 -9.65
N THR A 234 -14.75 10.46 -8.72
CA THR A 234 -14.83 10.15 -7.28
C THR A 234 -16.25 10.26 -6.71
N PRO A 235 -16.96 11.40 -6.81
CA PRO A 235 -18.32 11.51 -6.29
C PRO A 235 -19.29 10.54 -6.98
N LEU A 236 -19.15 10.27 -8.28
CA LEU A 236 -19.98 9.27 -8.98
C LEU A 236 -19.74 7.85 -8.45
N ALA A 237 -18.47 7.45 -8.32
CA ALA A 237 -18.10 6.12 -7.82
C ALA A 237 -18.58 5.92 -6.38
N LEU A 238 -18.42 6.93 -5.53
CA LEU A 238 -18.93 6.91 -4.16
C LEU A 238 -20.46 6.88 -4.12
N ALA A 239 -21.16 7.57 -5.03
CA ALA A 239 -22.61 7.47 -5.16
C ALA A 239 -23.08 6.02 -5.38
N ARG A 240 -22.33 5.26 -6.20
CA ARG A 240 -22.62 3.83 -6.43
C ARG A 240 -22.33 2.95 -5.22
N LYS A 241 -21.57 3.44 -4.24
CA LYS A 241 -21.36 2.80 -2.92
C LYS A 241 -22.32 3.31 -1.84
N GLY A 242 -23.31 4.13 -2.20
CA GLY A 242 -24.36 4.59 -1.30
C GLY A 242 -24.10 5.96 -0.65
N PHE A 243 -22.99 6.63 -0.96
CA PHE A 243 -22.83 8.03 -0.53
C PHE A 243 -23.88 8.90 -1.21
N THR A 244 -24.49 9.81 -0.47
CA THR A 244 -25.44 10.75 -1.03
C THR A 244 -24.87 12.17 -0.97
N GLY A 245 -25.26 12.99 -1.93
CA GLY A 245 -25.06 14.44 -1.87
C GLY A 245 -26.28 15.18 -1.32
N ALA A 246 -27.17 14.50 -0.56
CA ALA A 246 -28.39 15.13 -0.07
C ALA A 246 -28.05 16.25 0.94
N CYS A 247 -28.72 17.40 0.81
CA CYS A 247 -28.55 18.51 1.74
C CYS A 247 -29.14 18.15 3.12
N GLY A 248 -28.43 18.49 4.20
CA GLY A 248 -28.90 18.26 5.59
C GLY A 248 -28.67 16.85 6.14
N GLY A 249 -27.94 16.00 5.42
CA GLY A 249 -27.59 14.65 5.86
C GLY A 249 -26.72 14.62 7.14
N HIS A 250 -26.89 13.57 7.94
CA HIS A 250 -26.22 13.40 9.23
C HIS A 250 -26.02 11.90 9.55
N PRO A 251 -24.89 11.48 10.15
CA PRO A 251 -24.54 10.05 10.28
C PRO A 251 -25.51 9.22 11.13
N PHE A 252 -26.23 9.86 12.05
CA PHE A 252 -27.22 9.23 12.92
C PHE A 252 -28.68 9.60 12.59
N ALA A 253 -28.94 10.24 11.45
CA ALA A 253 -30.30 10.59 11.05
C ALA A 253 -31.14 9.35 10.73
N GLN A 254 -32.41 9.36 11.13
CA GLN A 254 -33.36 8.26 10.89
C GLN A 254 -33.81 8.15 9.44
N ASP A 255 -33.68 9.23 8.67
CA ASP A 255 -34.03 9.27 7.24
C ASP A 255 -33.03 8.51 6.36
N GLY A 256 -31.88 8.11 6.91
CA GLY A 256 -30.85 7.37 6.21
C GLY A 256 -30.15 8.17 5.10
N ALA A 257 -30.25 9.51 5.11
CA ALA A 257 -29.63 10.35 4.10
C ALA A 257 -28.09 10.26 4.09
N GLY A 258 -27.49 9.78 5.19
CA GLY A 258 -26.04 9.67 5.35
C GLY A 258 -25.35 11.02 5.51
N THR A 259 -24.04 11.02 5.65
CA THR A 259 -23.22 12.21 5.82
C THR A 259 -22.79 12.76 4.46
N PRO A 260 -23.03 14.05 4.16
CA PRO A 260 -22.52 14.68 2.94
C PRO A 260 -20.99 14.61 2.85
N MET A 261 -20.46 14.61 1.63
CA MET A 261 -19.01 14.68 1.41
C MET A 261 -18.43 16.02 1.87
N GLY A 262 -17.13 16.02 2.21
CA GLY A 262 -16.40 17.23 2.57
C GLY A 262 -14.99 17.27 2.00
N GLU A 263 -14.46 18.49 1.92
CA GLU A 263 -13.06 18.79 1.62
C GLU A 263 -12.37 19.34 2.87
N GLY A 264 -11.08 19.07 3.02
CA GLY A 264 -10.29 19.63 4.10
C GLY A 264 -8.97 18.90 4.31
N ALA A 265 -8.11 19.49 5.13
CA ALA A 265 -6.84 18.91 5.54
C ALA A 265 -6.58 19.15 7.03
N THR A 266 -5.96 18.18 7.68
CA THR A 266 -5.50 18.25 9.08
C THR A 266 -4.08 17.73 9.18
N ALA A 267 -3.27 18.39 10.02
CA ALA A 267 -1.97 17.90 10.44
C ALA A 267 -1.85 17.89 11.97
N LEU A 268 -1.16 16.87 12.49
CA LEU A 268 -0.86 16.66 13.90
C LEU A 268 0.66 16.46 14.07
N LEU A 269 1.25 17.09 15.08
CA LEU A 269 2.63 16.83 15.48
C LEU A 269 2.61 15.95 16.73
N LEU A 270 3.24 14.79 16.62
CA LEU A 270 3.18 13.72 17.61
C LEU A 270 4.56 13.48 18.23
N LYS A 271 4.58 13.21 19.54
CA LYS A 271 5.77 12.76 20.28
C LYS A 271 5.40 11.71 21.31
N ARG A 272 6.37 10.90 21.74
CA ARG A 272 6.21 10.11 22.97
C ARG A 272 5.91 11.06 24.14
N LEU A 273 5.00 10.69 25.04
CA LEU A 273 4.58 11.55 26.15
C LEU A 273 5.76 11.95 27.04
N SER A 274 6.71 11.04 27.28
CA SER A 274 7.93 11.37 28.05
C SER A 274 8.78 12.43 27.36
N ASP A 275 8.95 12.34 26.04
CA ASP A 275 9.70 13.32 25.25
C ASP A 275 9.01 14.68 25.17
N ALA A 276 7.68 14.70 25.07
CA ALA A 276 6.91 15.94 25.08
C ALA A 276 7.06 16.66 26.42
N ARG A 277 6.95 15.93 27.53
CA ARG A 277 7.16 16.47 28.88
C ARG A 277 8.59 16.94 29.12
N ARG A 278 9.59 16.15 28.69
CA ARG A 278 11.02 16.52 28.81
C ARG A 278 11.31 17.82 28.05
N ASP A 279 10.75 17.96 26.86
CA ASP A 279 11.03 19.12 26.00
C ASP A 279 10.09 20.31 26.31
N ASN A 280 9.27 20.21 27.37
CA ASN A 280 8.31 21.21 27.82
C ASN A 280 7.35 21.64 26.70
N ASP A 281 6.88 20.67 25.91
CA ASP A 281 5.89 20.91 24.87
C ASP A 281 4.51 21.13 25.49
N ARG A 282 3.71 21.99 24.86
CA ARG A 282 2.27 22.03 25.13
C ARG A 282 1.65 20.72 24.63
N ILE A 283 0.81 20.10 25.45
CA ILE A 283 0.11 18.86 25.10
C ILE A 283 -1.39 19.16 25.03
N TYR A 284 -2.00 18.97 23.86
CA TYR A 284 -3.44 19.10 23.67
C TYR A 284 -4.19 17.93 24.29
N SER A 285 -3.75 16.73 23.92
CA SER A 285 -4.32 15.46 24.36
C SER A 285 -3.27 14.37 24.23
N VAL A 286 -3.58 13.20 24.77
CA VAL A 286 -2.72 12.03 24.75
C VAL A 286 -3.47 10.84 24.18
N LEU A 287 -2.95 10.24 23.12
CA LEU A 287 -3.39 8.97 22.56
C LEU A 287 -2.89 7.82 23.44
N ARG A 288 -3.85 7.08 24.03
CA ARG A 288 -3.64 6.07 25.06
C ARG A 288 -3.82 4.64 24.58
N GLY A 289 -4.59 4.45 23.52
CA GLY A 289 -4.87 3.12 22.98
C GLY A 289 -5.53 3.19 21.61
N MET A 290 -5.33 2.12 20.84
CA MET A 290 -5.83 1.97 19.48
C MET A 290 -6.31 0.53 19.27
N GLY A 291 -7.58 0.37 18.92
CA GLY A 291 -8.14 -0.91 18.50
C GLY A 291 -8.44 -0.88 17.01
N ALA A 292 -8.18 -2.01 16.33
CA ALA A 292 -8.59 -2.18 14.94
C ALA A 292 -8.95 -3.63 14.65
N ALA A 293 -10.05 -3.83 13.94
CA ALA A 293 -10.50 -5.14 13.52
C ALA A 293 -11.12 -5.01 12.13
N ARG A 294 -10.95 -6.05 11.33
CA ARG A 294 -11.55 -6.14 10.02
C ARG A 294 -12.54 -7.27 9.96
N GLN A 295 -13.67 -6.99 9.32
CA GLN A 295 -14.57 -8.03 8.84
C GLN A 295 -14.30 -8.27 7.35
N ASP A 296 -14.06 -9.52 6.98
CA ASP A 296 -14.02 -9.90 5.58
C ASP A 296 -15.46 -10.03 5.05
N VAL A 297 -15.82 -9.17 4.10
CA VAL A 297 -17.10 -9.22 3.38
C VAL A 297 -16.87 -9.47 1.90
N PRO A 298 -17.76 -10.22 1.21
CA PRO A 298 -17.70 -10.36 -0.24
C PRO A 298 -17.71 -8.98 -0.91
N GLY A 299 -16.73 -8.69 -1.77
CA GLY A 299 -16.67 -7.41 -2.51
C GLY A 299 -15.48 -6.48 -2.17
N ALA A 300 -14.66 -6.78 -1.15
CA ALA A 300 -13.47 -6.04 -0.72
C ALA A 300 -13.66 -4.55 -0.31
N LEU A 301 -14.61 -3.82 -0.91
CA LEU A 301 -14.96 -2.44 -0.64
C LEU A 301 -16.47 -2.28 -0.39
N ALA A 302 -16.89 -2.59 0.84
CA ALA A 302 -18.26 -2.39 1.30
C ALA A 302 -18.26 -1.95 2.78
N TYR A 303 -19.12 -0.98 3.09
CA TYR A 303 -19.38 -0.61 4.47
C TYR A 303 -20.20 -1.69 5.17
N ALA A 304 -19.66 -2.21 6.26
CA ALA A 304 -20.38 -3.03 7.21
C ALA A 304 -19.93 -2.61 8.62
N VAL A 305 -20.89 -2.30 9.50
CA VAL A 305 -20.60 -2.23 10.93
C VAL A 305 -20.94 -3.58 11.53
N ASP A 306 -19.92 -4.35 11.85
CA ASP A 306 -20.08 -5.55 12.66
C ASP A 306 -20.09 -5.17 14.14
N GLY A 307 -21.14 -5.57 14.85
CA GLY A 307 -21.27 -5.24 16.27
C GLY A 307 -20.20 -5.90 17.14
N THR A 308 -19.75 -7.10 16.75
CA THR A 308 -18.74 -7.87 17.49
C THR A 308 -17.37 -7.22 17.34
N ALA A 309 -16.98 -6.86 16.11
CA ALA A 309 -15.74 -6.17 15.83
C ALA A 309 -15.75 -4.77 16.46
N ALA A 310 -16.87 -4.04 16.45
CA ALA A 310 -16.99 -2.73 17.09
C ALA A 310 -16.78 -2.84 18.61
N PHE A 311 -17.41 -3.83 19.24
CA PHE A 311 -17.20 -4.14 20.66
C PHE A 311 -15.73 -4.51 20.93
N HIS A 312 -15.12 -5.33 20.08
CA HIS A 312 -13.73 -5.75 20.24
C HIS A 312 -12.76 -4.58 20.17
N VAL A 313 -12.85 -3.71 19.15
CA VAL A 313 -11.90 -2.60 18.98
C VAL A 313 -11.99 -1.56 20.09
N ILE A 314 -13.20 -1.29 20.61
CA ILE A 314 -13.39 -0.40 21.75
C ILE A 314 -12.69 -0.98 22.98
N ASN A 315 -12.91 -2.26 23.27
CA ASN A 315 -12.31 -2.91 24.43
C ASN A 315 -10.79 -3.09 24.27
N GLU A 316 -10.27 -3.35 23.06
CA GLU A 316 -8.83 -3.42 22.80
C GLU A 316 -8.15 -2.07 23.12
N ALA A 317 -8.69 -0.96 22.61
CA ALA A 317 -8.16 0.37 22.88
C ALA A 317 -8.22 0.73 24.37
N CYS A 318 -9.32 0.42 25.04
CA CYS A 318 -9.48 0.69 26.48
C CYS A 318 -8.53 -0.18 27.33
N ALA A 319 -8.35 -1.45 26.96
CA ALA A 319 -7.42 -2.36 27.63
C ALA A 319 -5.97 -1.88 27.51
N GLN A 320 -5.53 -1.40 26.34
CA GLN A 320 -4.21 -0.80 26.15
C GLN A 320 -3.99 0.44 27.03
N ALA A 321 -5.05 1.21 27.28
CA ALA A 321 -5.02 2.40 28.12
C ALA A 321 -5.21 2.11 29.61
N GLU A 322 -5.44 0.85 29.99
CA GLU A 322 -5.78 0.39 31.34
C GLU A 322 -7.02 1.08 31.94
N VAL A 323 -8.07 1.26 31.11
CA VAL A 323 -9.38 1.78 31.53
C VAL A 323 -10.51 0.88 31.03
N THR A 324 -11.71 1.04 31.59
CA THR A 324 -12.90 0.34 31.08
C THR A 324 -13.53 1.13 29.92
N ALA A 325 -14.27 0.45 29.03
CA ALA A 325 -15.03 1.12 27.98
C ALA A 325 -16.03 2.15 28.54
N ALA A 326 -16.65 1.82 29.69
CA ALA A 326 -17.49 2.72 30.47
C ALA A 326 -16.76 3.90 31.11
N ALA A 327 -15.44 4.04 31.02
CA ALA A 327 -14.77 5.24 31.53
C ALA A 327 -14.92 6.45 30.58
N GLN A 328 -15.19 6.21 29.30
CA GLN A 328 -15.25 7.25 28.26
C GLN A 328 -16.47 8.15 28.44
N GLN A 329 -16.31 9.48 28.37
CA GLN A 329 -17.44 10.41 28.49
C GLN A 329 -17.96 10.91 27.15
N TYR A 330 -17.11 10.91 26.12
CA TYR A 330 -17.43 11.37 24.77
C TYR A 330 -16.87 10.41 23.74
N ILE A 331 -17.60 10.16 22.65
CA ILE A 331 -17.09 9.46 21.46
C ILE A 331 -17.48 10.24 20.20
N ASP A 332 -16.48 10.65 19.41
CA ASP A 332 -16.68 11.21 18.07
C ASP A 332 -16.76 10.06 17.05
N CYS A 333 -17.90 9.94 16.38
CA CYS A 333 -18.18 8.87 15.46
C CYS A 333 -18.03 9.35 14.00
N VAL A 334 -17.01 8.83 13.34
CA VAL A 334 -16.68 9.06 11.94
C VAL A 334 -17.38 7.99 11.09
N LEU A 335 -18.64 8.27 10.72
CA LEU A 335 -19.46 7.36 9.93
C LEU A 335 -19.94 8.04 8.63
N PRO A 336 -20.04 7.28 7.52
CA PRO A 336 -20.70 7.76 6.32
C PRO A 336 -22.23 7.82 6.49
N GLY A 337 -22.80 7.16 7.51
CA GLY A 337 -24.24 7.15 7.79
C GLY A 337 -25.07 6.34 6.78
N ILE A 338 -24.47 5.35 6.13
CA ILE A 338 -25.10 4.52 5.09
C ILE A 338 -25.64 3.23 5.73
N GLY A 339 -26.86 2.82 5.37
CA GLY A 339 -27.45 1.55 5.82
C GLY A 339 -27.73 1.50 7.33
N SER A 340 -27.65 0.31 7.94
CA SER A 340 -27.97 0.08 9.36
C SER A 340 -26.82 0.36 10.34
N GLN A 341 -25.78 1.08 9.91
CA GLN A 341 -24.56 1.29 10.69
C GLN A 341 -24.81 2.02 12.01
N ALA A 342 -25.55 3.14 11.96
CA ALA A 342 -25.81 3.97 13.13
C ALA A 342 -26.57 3.20 14.23
N PRO A 343 -27.71 2.55 13.96
CA PRO A 343 -28.41 1.74 14.96
C PRO A 343 -27.54 0.62 15.57
N GLN A 344 -26.75 -0.08 14.74
CA GLN A 344 -25.86 -1.16 15.20
C GLN A 344 -24.78 -0.62 16.13
N LEU A 345 -24.10 0.46 15.74
CA LEU A 345 -23.08 1.09 16.58
C LEU A 345 -23.69 1.61 17.89
N LEU A 346 -24.85 2.28 17.85
CA LEU A 346 -25.51 2.79 19.05
C LEU A 346 -25.88 1.66 20.03
N SER A 347 -26.23 0.46 19.54
CA SER A 347 -26.42 -0.70 20.41
C SER A 347 -25.12 -1.06 21.11
N VAL A 348 -24.02 -1.18 20.37
CA VAL A 348 -22.70 -1.51 20.92
C VAL A 348 -22.23 -0.46 21.93
N LEU A 349 -22.40 0.83 21.63
CA LEU A 349 -22.02 1.92 22.53
C LEU A 349 -22.86 1.93 23.81
N SER A 350 -24.17 1.66 23.69
CA SER A 350 -25.07 1.51 24.83
C SER A 350 -24.59 0.38 25.75
N ASP A 351 -24.30 -0.78 25.16
CA ASP A 351 -23.98 -1.99 25.91
C ASP A 351 -22.54 -1.93 26.48
N ALA A 352 -21.55 -1.50 25.70
CA ALA A 352 -20.14 -1.47 26.14
C ALA A 352 -19.76 -0.24 26.96
N CYS A 353 -20.33 0.92 26.62
CA CYS A 353 -19.85 2.21 27.14
C CYS A 353 -20.86 2.92 28.04
N ALA A 354 -22.16 2.61 27.97
CA ALA A 354 -23.19 3.29 28.77
C ALA A 354 -23.77 2.45 29.90
N GLU A 355 -23.60 1.12 29.87
CA GLU A 355 -24.12 0.23 30.91
C GLU A 355 -23.57 0.59 32.30
N GLY A 356 -24.47 0.72 33.29
CA GLY A 356 -24.12 1.03 34.68
C GLY A 356 -23.72 2.49 34.97
N LYS A 357 -23.77 3.41 34.00
CA LYS A 357 -23.45 4.83 34.21
C LYS A 357 -24.59 5.63 34.82
N HIS A 358 -24.23 6.56 35.71
CA HIS A 358 -25.14 7.61 36.19
C HIS A 358 -25.35 8.74 35.19
N ARG A 359 -24.43 8.95 34.23
CA ARG A 359 -24.51 9.99 33.20
C ARG A 359 -24.49 9.37 31.80
N PRO A 360 -25.28 9.88 30.85
CA PRO A 360 -25.27 9.35 29.49
C PRO A 360 -23.92 9.60 28.81
N LEU A 361 -23.50 8.63 28.00
CA LEU A 361 -22.38 8.79 27.07
C LEU A 361 -22.74 9.87 26.04
N GLN A 362 -21.87 10.86 25.87
CA GLN A 362 -22.03 11.86 24.83
C GLN A 362 -21.50 11.31 23.51
N VAL A 363 -22.31 11.35 22.46
CA VAL A 363 -21.90 10.98 21.10
C VAL A 363 -21.87 12.23 20.25
N GLY A 364 -20.77 12.40 19.53
CA GLY A 364 -20.57 13.47 18.56
C GLY A 364 -20.30 12.93 17.16
N ALA A 365 -20.28 13.81 16.17
CA ALA A 365 -19.84 13.50 14.82
C ALA A 365 -19.26 14.75 14.16
N SER A 366 -17.93 14.90 14.19
CA SER A 366 -17.22 15.97 13.49
C SER A 366 -17.56 16.02 11.99
N VAL A 367 -17.80 14.86 11.37
CA VAL A 367 -18.23 14.74 9.98
C VAL A 367 -19.60 15.38 9.70
N ALA A 368 -20.46 15.57 10.72
CA ALA A 368 -21.71 16.31 10.55
C ALA A 368 -21.47 17.82 10.35
N THR A 369 -20.34 18.35 10.84
CA THR A 369 -19.96 19.76 10.68
C THR A 369 -19.17 20.00 9.39
N PHE A 370 -18.18 19.14 9.13
CA PHE A 370 -17.22 19.34 8.03
C PHE A 370 -17.46 18.46 6.81
N GLY A 371 -18.49 17.62 6.83
CA GLY A 371 -18.69 16.56 5.85
C GLY A 371 -17.70 15.41 6.06
N HIS A 372 -17.95 14.31 5.36
CA HIS A 372 -17.08 13.14 5.36
C HIS A 372 -15.87 13.38 4.46
N THR A 373 -14.76 13.89 5.02
CA THR A 373 -13.53 14.20 4.26
C THR A 373 -12.67 12.96 3.93
N PHE A 374 -13.32 11.82 3.70
CA PHE A 374 -12.72 10.53 3.31
C PHE A 374 -11.38 10.23 4.03
N ALA A 375 -10.22 10.28 3.34
CA ALA A 375 -8.91 9.99 3.91
C ALA A 375 -8.60 10.75 5.22
N ASN A 376 -9.05 12.00 5.31
CA ASN A 376 -8.78 12.93 6.40
C ASN A 376 -9.79 12.85 7.56
N ALA A 377 -10.89 12.12 7.40
CA ALA A 377 -12.02 12.17 8.34
C ALA A 377 -11.63 11.80 9.78
N ALA A 378 -10.76 10.80 9.94
CA ALA A 378 -10.24 10.39 11.25
C ALA A 378 -9.37 11.49 11.91
N LEU A 379 -8.47 12.13 11.16
CA LEU A 379 -7.63 13.20 11.73
C LEU A 379 -8.46 14.43 12.12
N ALA A 380 -9.50 14.75 11.36
CA ALA A 380 -10.46 15.79 11.69
C ALA A 380 -11.10 15.54 13.08
N ALA A 381 -11.58 14.31 13.31
CA ALA A 381 -12.20 13.90 14.56
C ALA A 381 -11.21 13.88 15.72
N VAL A 382 -9.96 13.46 15.48
CA VAL A 382 -8.88 13.49 16.49
C VAL A 382 -8.50 14.92 16.85
N ALA A 383 -8.38 15.83 15.88
CA ALA A 383 -8.12 17.24 16.14
C ALA A 383 -9.27 17.87 16.94
N GLY A 384 -10.52 17.63 16.52
CA GLY A 384 -11.72 18.10 17.22
C GLY A 384 -11.81 17.59 18.66
N SER A 385 -11.60 16.29 18.87
CA SER A 385 -11.61 15.68 20.20
C SER A 385 -10.45 16.16 21.08
N SER A 386 -9.27 16.41 20.49
CA SER A 386 -8.12 16.96 21.21
C SER A 386 -8.36 18.39 21.66
N LEU A 387 -8.98 19.21 20.82
CA LEU A 387 -9.41 20.57 21.16
C LEU A 387 -10.52 20.55 22.22
N ALA A 388 -11.49 19.64 22.12
CA ALA A 388 -12.54 19.48 23.13
C ALA A 388 -11.99 19.12 24.52
N LEU A 389 -11.00 18.21 24.59
CA LEU A 389 -10.28 17.87 25.82
C LEU A 389 -9.50 19.08 26.36
N HIS A 390 -8.77 19.78 25.48
CA HIS A 390 -7.96 20.95 25.86
C HIS A 390 -8.81 22.11 26.40
N GLU A 391 -9.90 22.41 25.72
CA GLU A 391 -10.86 23.48 26.06
C GLU A 391 -11.88 23.04 27.12
N LYS A 392 -11.82 21.78 27.57
CA LYS A 392 -12.72 21.16 28.56
C LYS A 392 -14.19 21.41 28.24
N THR A 393 -14.54 21.32 26.95
CA THR A 393 -15.85 21.65 26.40
C THR A 393 -16.18 20.67 25.28
N LEU A 394 -17.37 20.08 25.31
CA LEU A 394 -17.89 19.25 24.22
C LEU A 394 -18.61 20.12 23.17
N PRO A 395 -18.40 19.85 21.87
CA PRO A 395 -19.01 20.63 20.80
C PRO A 395 -20.51 20.34 20.64
N GLN A 396 -21.24 21.29 20.06
CA GLN A 396 -22.63 21.11 19.64
C GLN A 396 -22.74 20.14 18.45
N MET A 397 -23.75 19.29 18.46
CA MET A 397 -24.12 18.40 17.35
C MET A 397 -25.47 18.80 16.77
N ARG A 398 -25.46 19.67 15.75
CA ARG A 398 -26.69 20.10 15.07
C ARG A 398 -27.17 19.05 14.08
N SER A 399 -28.47 18.83 14.05
CA SER A 399 -29.16 18.03 13.04
C SER A 399 -30.51 18.67 12.70
N SER A 400 -30.83 18.74 11.41
CA SER A 400 -32.18 19.06 10.94
C SER A 400 -33.12 17.85 10.92
N ALA A 401 -32.56 16.64 10.90
CA ALA A 401 -33.29 15.38 10.90
C ALA A 401 -33.38 14.80 12.31
N ALA A 402 -34.43 14.00 12.56
CA ALA A 402 -34.54 13.23 13.79
C ALA A 402 -33.39 12.22 13.89
N LEU A 403 -32.69 12.20 15.02
CA LEU A 403 -31.59 11.27 15.26
C LEU A 403 -32.10 9.96 15.89
N HIS A 404 -31.40 8.86 15.64
CA HIS A 404 -31.66 7.61 16.34
C HIS A 404 -31.42 7.77 17.84
N ALA A 405 -32.44 7.47 18.65
CA ALA A 405 -32.36 7.51 20.10
C ALA A 405 -32.01 6.12 20.66
N ARG A 406 -31.21 6.08 21.73
CA ARG A 406 -30.86 4.85 22.47
C ARG A 406 -30.67 5.21 23.95
N ALA A 407 -31.10 4.32 24.84
CA ALA A 407 -30.93 4.52 26.28
C ALA A 407 -29.44 4.68 26.65
N GLY A 408 -29.14 5.58 27.58
CA GLY A 408 -27.77 5.83 28.04
C GLY A 408 -26.88 6.64 27.07
N ILE A 409 -27.40 7.05 25.91
CA ILE A 409 -26.69 7.87 24.92
C ILE A 409 -27.37 9.24 24.79
N ALA A 410 -26.57 10.30 24.70
CA ALA A 410 -27.02 11.66 24.45
C ALA A 410 -26.19 12.33 23.34
N TYR A 411 -26.82 13.27 22.63
CA TYR A 411 -26.18 14.13 21.64
C TYR A 411 -26.20 15.57 22.19
N PRO A 412 -25.06 16.27 22.28
CA PRO A 412 -25.04 17.65 22.77
C PRO A 412 -25.81 18.60 21.83
N ASP A 413 -26.92 19.16 22.29
CA ASP A 413 -27.74 20.12 21.53
C ASP A 413 -27.19 21.56 21.58
N ALA A 414 -26.23 21.81 22.47
CA ALA A 414 -25.40 23.00 22.57
C ALA A 414 -23.97 22.60 22.96
N ALA A 415 -23.02 23.53 22.88
CA ALA A 415 -21.70 23.32 23.47
C ALA A 415 -21.84 23.28 25.00
N ILE A 416 -21.30 22.22 25.62
CA ILE A 416 -21.43 22.00 27.06
C ILE A 416 -20.06 21.81 27.72
N PRO A 417 -19.88 22.19 28.99
CA PRO A 417 -18.67 21.83 29.74
C PRO A 417 -18.44 20.32 29.71
N TRP A 418 -17.17 19.90 29.75
CA TRP A 418 -16.81 18.49 29.78
C TRP A 418 -17.54 17.77 30.93
N PRO A 419 -18.29 16.69 30.66
CA PRO A 419 -19.09 16.05 31.68
C PRO A 419 -18.23 15.16 32.59
N GLY A 420 -18.26 15.45 33.89
CA GLY A 420 -17.67 14.60 34.93
C GLY A 420 -16.27 15.04 35.35
N ASP A 421 -15.78 14.42 36.43
CA ASP A 421 -14.42 14.64 36.94
C ASP A 421 -13.40 13.74 36.23
N ALA A 422 -12.11 13.92 36.52
CA ALA A 422 -11.02 13.17 35.91
C ALA A 422 -11.11 11.63 36.20
N PRO A 423 -10.61 10.76 35.30
CA PRO A 423 -9.92 11.09 34.05
C PRO A 423 -10.87 11.50 32.92
N GLN A 424 -10.48 12.51 32.13
CA GLN A 424 -11.24 12.95 30.95
C GLN A 424 -10.82 12.11 29.74
N LEU A 425 -11.77 11.38 29.15
CA LEU A 425 -11.54 10.36 28.12
C LEU A 425 -12.49 10.54 26.94
N ALA A 426 -11.91 10.61 25.74
CA ALA A 426 -12.62 10.72 24.47
C ALA A 426 -12.30 9.51 23.58
N GLY A 427 -13.32 8.88 23.01
CA GLY A 427 -13.17 7.93 21.92
C GLY A 427 -13.24 8.61 20.56
N VAL A 428 -12.54 8.07 19.56
CA VAL A 428 -12.78 8.37 18.15
C VAL A 428 -13.02 7.05 17.44
N PHE A 429 -14.26 6.82 17.00
CA PHE A 429 -14.69 5.58 16.36
C PHE A 429 -14.87 5.79 14.86
N GLY A 430 -14.46 4.83 14.05
CA GLY A 430 -14.69 4.87 12.60
C GLY A 430 -14.90 3.50 11.98
N SER A 431 -15.60 3.48 10.85
CA SER A 431 -15.74 2.31 9.97
C SER A 431 -15.32 2.70 8.56
N SER A 432 -14.63 1.81 7.85
CA SER A 432 -14.10 2.05 6.51
C SER A 432 -14.73 1.18 5.44
N LEU A 433 -14.71 1.66 4.19
CA LEU A 433 -15.07 0.89 3.00
C LEU A 433 -14.30 -0.42 2.91
N THR A 434 -13.08 -0.51 3.44
CA THR A 434 -12.29 -1.75 3.41
C THR A 434 -12.76 -2.80 4.43
N GLY A 435 -13.88 -2.57 5.12
CA GLY A 435 -14.42 -3.47 6.16
C GLY A 435 -13.72 -3.36 7.51
N VAL A 436 -12.89 -2.32 7.69
CA VAL A 436 -12.14 -2.10 8.92
C VAL A 436 -12.92 -1.20 9.87
N GLN A 437 -12.93 -1.53 11.15
CA GLN A 437 -13.38 -0.67 12.23
C GLN A 437 -12.22 -0.27 13.13
N TRP A 438 -12.26 0.96 13.61
CA TRP A 438 -11.24 1.56 14.44
C TRP A 438 -11.84 2.20 15.68
N HIS A 439 -11.10 2.14 16.79
CA HIS A 439 -11.37 2.97 17.96
C HIS A 439 -10.06 3.52 18.52
N LEU A 440 -9.95 4.84 18.61
CA LEU A 440 -8.86 5.53 19.29
C LEU A 440 -9.34 6.01 20.65
N LEU A 441 -8.49 5.90 21.66
CA LEU A 441 -8.76 6.45 22.98
C LEU A 441 -7.80 7.60 23.30
N LEU A 442 -8.37 8.79 23.46
CA LEU A 442 -7.67 10.02 23.82
C LEU A 442 -7.97 10.40 25.28
N SER A 443 -7.03 11.09 25.92
CA SER A 443 -7.18 11.61 27.27
C SER A 443 -6.63 13.02 27.41
N ALA A 444 -7.14 13.78 28.38
CA ALA A 444 -6.51 15.03 28.80
C ALA A 444 -5.10 14.77 29.36
N PRO A 445 -4.14 15.69 29.18
CA PRO A 445 -2.73 15.47 29.56
C PRO A 445 -2.53 15.18 31.06
N GLU A 446 -3.40 15.72 31.93
CA GLU A 446 -3.36 15.48 33.37
C GLU A 446 -3.85 14.07 33.74
N SER A 447 -4.63 13.44 32.87
CA SER A 447 -5.19 12.09 33.05
C SER A 447 -4.25 10.97 32.58
N ALA A 448 -3.10 11.33 32.00
CA ALA A 448 -2.10 10.40 31.50
C ALA A 448 -0.97 10.18 32.51
N SER A 449 -0.94 8.99 33.14
CA SER A 449 0.20 8.56 33.95
C SER A 449 1.40 8.21 33.05
N HIS A 450 2.60 8.26 33.63
CA HIS A 450 3.87 7.86 32.96
C HIS A 450 4.08 6.35 32.87
N ALA A 451 3.26 5.56 33.56
CA ALA A 451 3.70 4.27 34.04
C ALA A 451 3.38 3.17 33.05
N LEU A 452 4.39 2.66 32.34
CA LEU A 452 4.45 1.25 31.94
C LEU A 452 5.89 0.73 32.02
N SER A 453 6.05 -0.34 32.79
CA SER A 453 7.19 -1.23 32.82
C SER A 453 6.99 -2.31 31.75
N SER A 454 7.89 -2.42 30.77
CA SER A 454 8.01 -3.63 29.96
C SER A 454 8.86 -4.66 30.72
N ASP A 455 8.43 -5.92 30.74
CA ASP A 455 9.24 -7.05 31.26
C ASP A 455 10.44 -7.37 30.34
N MET A 456 10.42 -6.85 29.11
CA MET A 456 11.50 -6.97 28.12
C MET A 456 12.34 -5.69 28.05
N SER A 457 13.65 -5.84 27.85
CA SER A 457 14.50 -4.67 27.63
C SER A 457 14.21 -4.04 26.25
N PRO A 458 14.08 -2.70 26.14
CA PRO A 458 13.81 -2.02 24.87
C PRO A 458 14.80 -2.35 23.75
N ALA A 459 16.05 -2.68 24.12
CA ALA A 459 17.10 -3.08 23.18
C ALA A 459 16.86 -4.45 22.54
N GLN A 460 16.28 -5.41 23.27
CA GLN A 460 15.99 -6.75 22.75
C GLN A 460 14.80 -6.74 21.78
N GLU A 461 13.74 -5.99 22.09
CA GLU A 461 12.60 -5.80 21.18
C GLU A 461 12.99 -5.07 19.89
N GLN A 462 13.90 -4.09 19.98
CA GLN A 462 14.38 -3.34 18.82
C GLN A 462 15.25 -4.17 17.86
N GLN A 463 15.85 -5.26 18.34
CA GLN A 463 16.80 -6.07 17.57
C GLN A 463 16.25 -7.44 17.13
N GLU A 464 15.03 -7.82 17.54
CA GLU A 464 14.44 -9.09 17.11
C GLU A 464 14.39 -9.18 15.57
N PRO A 465 15.01 -10.20 14.96
CA PRO A 465 14.94 -10.39 13.51
C PRO A 465 13.54 -10.78 13.04
N ILE A 466 13.19 -10.36 11.83
CA ILE A 466 11.93 -10.70 11.18
C ILE A 466 12.20 -11.76 10.10
N ALA A 467 11.61 -12.93 10.27
CA ALA A 467 11.71 -14.03 9.33
C ALA A 467 10.83 -13.80 8.10
N ILE A 468 11.40 -14.06 6.92
CA ILE A 468 10.66 -14.23 5.67
C ILE A 468 10.27 -15.71 5.58
N VAL A 469 8.97 -16.00 5.65
CA VAL A 469 8.42 -17.36 5.73
C VAL A 469 7.57 -17.77 4.53
N GLY A 470 7.43 -16.89 3.55
CA GLY A 470 6.81 -17.18 2.26
C GLY A 470 7.22 -16.11 1.25
N ILE A 471 7.44 -16.51 -0.01
CA ILE A 471 7.83 -15.61 -1.10
C ILE A 471 7.00 -15.84 -2.37
N GLY A 472 6.69 -14.76 -3.08
CA GLY A 472 6.13 -14.81 -4.42
C GLY A 472 6.61 -13.62 -5.25
N GLY A 473 6.65 -13.76 -6.58
CA GLY A 473 6.97 -12.62 -7.43
C GLY A 473 6.89 -12.88 -8.93
N ALA A 474 6.56 -11.86 -9.70
CA ALA A 474 6.47 -11.89 -11.15
C ALA A 474 7.04 -10.59 -11.72
N PHE A 475 7.93 -10.69 -12.71
CA PHE A 475 8.68 -9.54 -13.25
C PHE A 475 8.93 -9.69 -14.75
N GLY A 476 8.51 -8.68 -15.54
CA GLY A 476 8.59 -8.71 -17.00
C GLY A 476 8.09 -10.06 -17.57
N PRO A 477 8.93 -10.85 -18.25
CA PRO A 477 8.51 -12.14 -18.80
C PRO A 477 8.34 -13.27 -17.77
N CYS A 478 8.68 -13.05 -16.49
CA CYS A 478 8.67 -14.09 -15.45
C CYS A 478 7.31 -14.12 -14.74
N SER A 479 6.64 -15.27 -14.72
CA SER A 479 5.29 -15.40 -14.14
C SER A 479 5.25 -15.76 -12.65
N ASN A 480 6.38 -16.18 -12.07
CA ASN A 480 6.53 -16.60 -10.68
C ASN A 480 7.99 -16.52 -10.21
N SER A 481 8.22 -16.70 -8.92
CA SER A 481 9.52 -16.53 -8.28
C SER A 481 10.57 -17.55 -8.74
N ALA A 482 10.14 -18.76 -9.12
CA ALA A 482 11.02 -19.82 -9.60
C ALA A 482 11.53 -19.54 -11.03
N ASP A 483 10.65 -19.08 -11.93
CA ASP A 483 11.05 -18.63 -13.29
C ASP A 483 11.97 -17.41 -13.19
N PHE A 484 11.64 -16.44 -12.34
CA PHE A 484 12.51 -15.30 -12.05
C PHE A 484 13.90 -15.75 -11.57
N ALA A 485 13.97 -16.70 -10.63
CA ALA A 485 15.22 -17.27 -10.16
C ALA A 485 16.01 -17.97 -11.26
N GLN A 486 15.36 -18.73 -12.14
CA GLN A 486 16.05 -19.41 -13.23
C GLN A 486 16.70 -18.40 -14.19
N ARG A 487 15.89 -17.48 -14.73
CA ARG A 487 16.32 -16.48 -15.71
C ARG A 487 17.40 -15.54 -15.20
N LEU A 488 17.30 -15.15 -13.92
CA LEU A 488 18.28 -14.28 -13.28
C LEU A 488 19.66 -14.92 -13.22
N PHE A 489 19.74 -16.21 -12.88
CA PHE A 489 21.01 -16.94 -12.83
C PHE A 489 21.47 -17.42 -14.21
N ASP A 490 20.59 -17.51 -15.20
CA ASP A 490 21.01 -17.70 -16.59
C ASP A 490 21.57 -16.39 -17.21
N GLY A 491 21.56 -15.29 -16.46
CA GLY A 491 22.07 -13.99 -16.92
C GLY A 491 21.19 -13.35 -18.00
N LEU A 492 19.89 -13.68 -18.02
CA LEU A 492 18.98 -13.19 -19.05
C LEU A 492 18.64 -11.72 -18.85
N ASP A 493 18.45 -11.07 -20.00
CA ASP A 493 18.06 -9.68 -20.12
C ASP A 493 16.59 -9.57 -20.54
N ALA A 494 15.73 -9.20 -19.60
CA ALA A 494 14.32 -8.95 -19.88
C ALA A 494 14.05 -7.55 -20.47
N VAL A 495 15.03 -6.64 -20.49
CA VAL A 495 14.89 -5.30 -21.06
C VAL A 495 15.04 -5.38 -22.57
N GLN A 496 13.92 -5.34 -23.28
CA GLN A 496 13.83 -5.49 -24.74
C GLN A 496 13.12 -4.28 -25.36
N PRO A 497 13.17 -4.11 -26.70
CA PRO A 497 12.34 -3.11 -27.36
C PRO A 497 10.87 -3.29 -26.97
N LEU A 498 10.21 -2.22 -26.55
CA LEU A 498 8.80 -2.25 -26.19
C LEU A 498 7.93 -2.51 -27.43
N PRO A 499 6.88 -3.33 -27.31
CA PRO A 499 6.00 -3.63 -28.43
C PRO A 499 5.16 -2.40 -28.82
N GLU A 500 4.64 -2.39 -30.05
CA GLU A 500 3.91 -1.24 -30.62
C GLU A 500 2.62 -0.90 -29.86
N ASN A 501 1.98 -1.89 -29.23
CA ASN A 501 0.81 -1.68 -28.36
C ASN A 501 1.15 -0.99 -27.03
N VAL A 502 2.41 -1.00 -26.58
CA VAL A 502 2.88 -0.27 -25.39
C VAL A 502 3.39 1.12 -25.78
N LEU A 503 4.17 1.21 -26.87
CA LEU A 503 4.69 2.46 -27.41
C LEU A 503 4.33 2.58 -28.90
N PRO A 504 3.21 3.27 -29.23
CA PRO A 504 2.88 3.60 -30.62
C PRO A 504 3.87 4.64 -31.15
N ARG A 505 4.86 4.19 -31.92
CA ARG A 505 6.04 5.01 -32.26
C ARG A 505 5.69 6.19 -33.15
N SER A 506 4.76 6.00 -34.09
CA SER A 506 4.34 7.05 -35.03
C SER A 506 3.76 8.28 -34.34
N ALA A 507 3.13 8.10 -33.18
CA ALA A 507 2.50 9.18 -32.42
C ALA A 507 3.41 9.75 -31.31
N TYR A 508 4.21 8.89 -30.66
CA TYR A 508 4.86 9.23 -29.41
C TYR A 508 6.38 9.21 -29.44
N PHE A 509 7.03 8.49 -30.36
CA PHE A 509 8.48 8.37 -30.34
C PHE A 509 9.16 9.62 -30.92
N GLY A 510 10.10 10.20 -30.19
CA GLY A 510 10.94 11.32 -30.65
C GLY A 510 12.38 11.13 -30.19
N GLU A 511 13.31 10.94 -31.13
CA GLU A 511 14.70 10.59 -30.81
C GLU A 511 15.44 11.75 -30.14
N GLY A 512 16.00 11.52 -28.95
CA GLY A 512 16.90 12.46 -28.25
C GLY A 512 16.26 13.75 -27.71
N GLU A 513 14.95 13.96 -27.90
CA GLU A 513 14.26 15.19 -27.50
C GLU A 513 13.44 15.02 -26.22
N ALA A 514 13.68 15.88 -25.24
CA ALA A 514 12.79 16.00 -24.08
C ALA A 514 11.45 16.61 -24.52
N SER A 515 10.36 15.90 -24.29
CA SER A 515 9.02 16.37 -24.63
C SER A 515 8.03 16.00 -23.54
N VAL A 516 7.07 16.88 -23.29
CA VAL A 516 5.95 16.62 -22.36
C VAL A 516 4.83 15.77 -23.01
N LEU A 517 4.97 15.46 -24.31
CA LEU A 517 3.98 14.75 -25.14
C LEU A 517 4.54 13.54 -25.89
N SER A 518 5.83 13.24 -25.74
CA SER A 518 6.52 12.18 -26.47
C SER A 518 7.50 11.46 -25.56
N SER A 519 7.86 10.24 -25.94
CA SER A 519 8.90 9.44 -25.31
C SER A 519 10.10 9.33 -26.24
N TYR A 520 11.30 9.55 -25.72
CA TYR A 520 12.54 9.22 -26.44
C TYR A 520 13.02 7.80 -26.15
N ALA A 521 12.46 7.16 -25.12
CA ALA A 521 12.84 5.81 -24.70
C ALA A 521 11.95 4.76 -25.37
N GLN A 522 12.56 3.64 -25.75
CA GLN A 522 11.92 2.54 -26.49
C GLN A 522 12.19 1.15 -25.92
N TYR A 523 12.90 1.04 -24.79
CA TYR A 523 13.24 -0.23 -24.14
C TYR A 523 12.59 -0.35 -22.77
N GLY A 524 12.17 -1.56 -22.41
CA GLY A 524 11.63 -1.88 -21.10
C GLY A 524 11.39 -3.37 -20.92
N ALA A 525 10.97 -3.77 -19.74
CA ALA A 525 10.60 -5.15 -19.42
C ALA A 525 9.08 -5.23 -19.16
N ASP A 526 8.31 -5.32 -20.25
CA ASP A 526 6.86 -5.45 -20.19
C ASP A 526 6.43 -6.86 -19.73
N LEU A 527 5.34 -6.91 -18.97
CA LEU A 527 4.70 -8.14 -18.54
C LEU A 527 3.93 -8.80 -19.69
N LYS A 528 4.36 -9.98 -20.16
CA LYS A 528 3.75 -10.62 -21.34
C LYS A 528 2.31 -11.11 -21.15
N GLN A 529 1.88 -11.39 -19.92
CA GLN A 529 0.64 -12.09 -19.58
C GLN A 529 -0.44 -11.17 -18.98
N ARG A 530 -0.45 -9.88 -19.34
CA ARG A 530 -1.36 -8.89 -18.75
C ARG A 530 -2.85 -9.28 -18.86
N GLU A 531 -3.22 -9.98 -19.93
CA GLU A 531 -4.59 -10.39 -20.23
C GLU A 531 -4.99 -11.74 -19.58
N ASP A 532 -4.02 -12.56 -19.17
CA ASP A 532 -4.27 -13.91 -18.66
C ASP A 532 -4.71 -13.94 -17.18
N TYR A 533 -4.51 -12.83 -16.44
CA TYR A 533 -4.84 -12.80 -15.01
C TYR A 533 -6.31 -12.97 -14.71
N ASP A 534 -7.20 -12.77 -15.69
CA ASP A 534 -8.63 -12.99 -15.52
C ASP A 534 -9.00 -14.48 -15.42
N ALA A 535 -8.21 -15.37 -16.06
CA ALA A 535 -8.51 -16.80 -16.16
C ALA A 535 -8.51 -17.54 -14.80
N GLY A 536 -7.91 -16.94 -13.75
CA GLY A 536 -7.88 -17.50 -12.39
C GLY A 536 -8.82 -16.82 -11.38
N LEU A 537 -9.44 -15.69 -11.73
CA LEU A 537 -10.19 -14.88 -10.75
C LEU A 537 -11.51 -15.51 -10.29
N ALA A 538 -12.09 -16.39 -11.13
CA ALA A 538 -13.31 -17.11 -10.80
C ALA A 538 -13.17 -17.97 -9.52
N ALA A 539 -11.98 -18.52 -9.25
CA ALA A 539 -11.69 -19.29 -8.03
C ALA A 539 -11.86 -18.46 -6.74
N TYR A 540 -11.73 -17.13 -6.84
CA TYR A 540 -11.93 -16.19 -5.74
C TYR A 540 -13.35 -15.61 -5.70
N LYS A 541 -14.31 -16.20 -6.43
CA LYS A 541 -15.69 -15.69 -6.58
C LYS A 541 -15.73 -14.27 -7.17
N ILE A 542 -14.74 -13.93 -7.99
CA ILE A 542 -14.74 -12.67 -8.76
C ILE A 542 -15.29 -13.00 -10.14
N PHE A 543 -16.52 -12.56 -10.40
CA PHE A 543 -17.21 -12.78 -11.66
C PHE A 543 -16.76 -11.79 -12.74
N PRO A 544 -17.00 -12.08 -14.04
CA PRO A 544 -16.38 -11.35 -15.15
C PRO A 544 -16.54 -9.83 -15.12
N LYS A 545 -17.74 -9.33 -14.78
CA LYS A 545 -17.99 -7.89 -14.70
C LYS A 545 -17.17 -7.19 -13.62
N ARG A 546 -16.96 -7.84 -12.46
CA ARG A 546 -16.08 -7.32 -11.40
C ARG A 546 -14.61 -7.46 -11.80
N ALA A 547 -14.21 -8.58 -12.40
CA ALA A 547 -12.85 -8.77 -12.92
C ALA A 547 -12.46 -7.67 -13.94
N ALA A 548 -13.38 -7.29 -14.83
CA ALA A 548 -13.17 -6.20 -15.79
C ALA A 548 -13.06 -4.79 -15.13
N ALA A 549 -13.56 -4.63 -13.90
CA ALA A 549 -13.44 -3.39 -13.16
C ALA A 549 -12.13 -3.27 -12.37
N LEU A 550 -11.51 -4.39 -11.99
CA LEU A 550 -10.25 -4.40 -11.23
C LEU A 550 -9.07 -3.87 -12.06
N ASP A 551 -8.17 -3.15 -11.39
CA ASP A 551 -6.91 -2.73 -11.99
C ASP A 551 -5.97 -3.92 -12.14
N ILE A 552 -5.14 -3.91 -13.18
CA ILE A 552 -4.16 -4.96 -13.42
C ILE A 552 -3.14 -5.11 -12.28
N ALA A 553 -2.78 -4.02 -11.59
CA ALA A 553 -1.92 -4.08 -10.40
C ALA A 553 -2.58 -4.87 -9.27
N GLN A 554 -3.90 -4.77 -9.10
CA GLN A 554 -4.64 -5.55 -8.09
C GLN A 554 -4.68 -7.03 -8.47
N LYS A 555 -4.92 -7.34 -9.76
CA LYS A 555 -4.91 -8.72 -10.28
C LYS A 555 -3.53 -9.37 -10.09
N LEU A 556 -2.47 -8.66 -10.45
CA LEU A 556 -1.09 -9.11 -10.27
C LEU A 556 -0.72 -9.28 -8.79
N THR A 557 -1.19 -8.37 -7.92
CA THR A 557 -1.01 -8.51 -6.46
C THR A 557 -1.66 -9.79 -5.96
N LEU A 558 -2.89 -10.09 -6.38
CA LEU A 558 -3.61 -11.28 -5.96
C LEU A 558 -2.89 -12.56 -6.42
N HIS A 559 -2.41 -12.59 -7.67
CA HIS A 559 -1.61 -13.69 -8.21
C HIS A 559 -0.34 -13.95 -7.40
N VAL A 560 0.44 -12.90 -7.13
CA VAL A 560 1.71 -13.01 -6.38
C VAL A 560 1.46 -13.29 -4.89
N ALA A 561 0.37 -12.80 -4.32
CA ALA A 561 -0.04 -13.13 -2.95
C ALA A 561 -0.38 -14.61 -2.83
N ALA A 562 -1.06 -15.19 -3.83
CA ALA A 562 -1.36 -16.62 -3.86
C ALA A 562 -0.08 -17.45 -3.78
N GLU A 563 0.93 -17.11 -4.60
CA GLU A 563 2.23 -17.78 -4.57
C GLU A 563 2.89 -17.69 -3.19
N ALA A 564 2.97 -16.50 -2.60
CA ALA A 564 3.60 -16.28 -1.30
C ALA A 564 2.88 -17.00 -0.15
N LEU A 565 1.54 -17.04 -0.17
CA LEU A 565 0.72 -17.71 0.84
C LEU A 565 0.77 -19.25 0.69
N VAL A 566 0.91 -19.75 -0.54
CA VAL A 566 1.15 -21.17 -0.80
C VAL A 566 2.53 -21.58 -0.30
N ASP A 567 3.58 -20.80 -0.58
CA ASP A 567 4.94 -21.04 -0.09
C ASP A 567 5.00 -21.00 1.45
N PHE A 568 4.22 -20.10 2.09
CA PHE A 568 4.04 -20.08 3.54
C PHE A 568 3.29 -21.31 4.10
N GLY A 569 2.48 -21.99 3.28
CA GLY A 569 1.65 -23.11 3.71
C GLY A 569 0.37 -22.68 4.45
N LEU A 570 -0.28 -21.60 3.99
CA LEU A 570 -1.50 -21.03 4.59
C LEU A 570 -2.57 -22.09 4.89
N ALA A 571 -2.78 -23.05 3.98
CA ALA A 571 -3.80 -24.10 4.11
C ALA A 571 -3.71 -24.88 5.43
N HIS A 572 -2.50 -25.10 5.96
CA HIS A 572 -2.26 -25.85 7.20
C HIS A 572 -2.13 -24.96 8.44
N LYS A 573 -2.26 -23.64 8.27
CA LYS A 573 -1.95 -22.64 9.29
C LYS A 573 -3.09 -21.66 9.55
N ARG A 574 -4.27 -21.84 8.93
CA ARG A 574 -5.44 -20.97 9.09
C ARG A 574 -5.82 -20.74 10.56
N ASP A 575 -5.85 -21.81 11.36
CA ASP A 575 -6.21 -21.72 12.79
C ASP A 575 -5.13 -21.07 13.67
N LYS A 576 -3.95 -20.82 13.10
CA LYS A 576 -2.79 -20.20 13.77
C LYS A 576 -2.54 -18.77 13.29
N LEU A 577 -3.44 -18.21 12.48
CA LEU A 577 -3.35 -16.82 12.07
C LEU A 577 -3.69 -15.92 13.26
N GLY A 578 -2.69 -15.17 13.73
CA GLY A 578 -2.89 -14.10 14.69
C GLY A 578 -3.38 -12.82 14.02
N ARG A 579 -3.13 -11.66 14.66
CA ARG A 579 -3.44 -10.36 14.07
C ARG A 579 -2.64 -10.19 12.77
N THR A 580 -3.33 -9.96 11.67
CA THR A 580 -2.71 -9.95 10.34
C THR A 580 -2.84 -8.59 9.67
N ALA A 581 -1.82 -8.21 8.90
CA ALA A 581 -1.88 -7.07 7.98
C ALA A 581 -1.42 -7.46 6.58
N VAL A 582 -1.99 -6.79 5.58
CA VAL A 582 -1.51 -6.82 4.19
C VAL A 582 -1.12 -5.40 3.82
N ILE A 583 0.17 -5.18 3.58
CA ILE A 583 0.74 -3.86 3.29
C ILE A 583 1.39 -3.91 1.90
N VAL A 584 0.87 -3.15 0.94
CA VAL A 584 1.30 -3.20 -0.45
C VAL A 584 1.85 -1.85 -0.90
N ALA A 585 3.05 -1.84 -1.46
CA ALA A 585 3.60 -0.67 -2.12
C ALA A 585 3.03 -0.53 -3.53
N SER A 586 2.49 0.64 -3.85
CA SER A 586 1.99 0.98 -5.19
C SER A 586 1.84 2.51 -5.29
N ASN A 587 1.72 3.03 -6.51
CA ASN A 587 1.18 4.38 -6.70
C ASN A 587 -0.24 4.49 -6.11
N LEU A 588 -0.53 5.55 -5.35
CA LEU A 588 -1.85 5.70 -4.70
C LEU A 588 -3.00 6.05 -5.67
N SER A 589 -2.68 6.35 -6.93
CA SER A 589 -3.64 6.42 -8.02
C SER A 589 -3.33 5.28 -9.00
N LEU A 590 -4.29 4.39 -9.22
CA LEU A 590 -4.13 3.23 -10.11
C LEU A 590 -4.44 3.58 -11.58
N GLY A 591 -4.08 2.68 -12.50
CA GLY A 591 -4.25 2.89 -13.94
C GLY A 591 -5.71 3.04 -14.35
N ARG A 592 -6.58 2.21 -13.76
CA ARG A 592 -8.02 2.18 -14.06
C ARG A 592 -8.72 3.47 -13.68
N GLU A 593 -8.34 4.09 -12.56
CA GLU A 593 -8.85 5.40 -12.15
C GLU A 593 -8.55 6.46 -13.21
N ARG A 594 -7.31 6.50 -13.71
CA ARG A 594 -6.86 7.45 -14.73
C ARG A 594 -7.60 7.26 -16.05
N GLU A 595 -7.73 6.02 -16.50
CA GLU A 595 -8.43 5.67 -17.72
C GLU A 595 -9.88 6.18 -17.68
N LEU A 596 -10.59 5.90 -16.58
CA LEU A 596 -12.01 6.26 -16.47
C LEU A 596 -12.20 7.76 -16.23
N ALA A 597 -11.30 8.41 -15.50
CA ALA A 597 -11.30 9.87 -15.41
C ALA A 597 -11.08 10.51 -16.79
N CYS A 598 -10.14 9.98 -17.59
CA CYS A 598 -9.89 10.46 -18.95
C CYS A 598 -11.12 10.27 -19.85
N ARG A 599 -11.75 9.08 -19.82
CA ARG A 599 -13.00 8.80 -20.56
C ARG A 599 -14.14 9.74 -20.17
N LEU A 600 -14.29 10.01 -18.87
CA LEU A 600 -15.31 10.92 -18.36
C LEU A 600 -15.15 12.35 -18.90
N HIS A 601 -13.89 12.75 -19.12
CA HIS A 601 -13.50 14.05 -19.66
C HIS A 601 -13.27 14.04 -21.19
N ALA A 602 -13.70 13.00 -21.91
CA ALA A 602 -13.59 12.95 -23.37
C ALA A 602 -14.20 14.17 -24.10
N PRO A 603 -15.32 14.79 -23.65
CA PRO A 603 -15.83 16.02 -24.25
C PRO A 603 -14.83 17.19 -24.23
N GLU A 604 -13.96 17.26 -23.22
CA GLU A 604 -12.88 18.26 -23.15
C GLU A 604 -11.84 18.02 -24.25
N LEU A 605 -11.55 16.76 -24.60
CA LEU A 605 -10.68 16.42 -25.75
C LEU A 605 -11.36 16.77 -27.07
N VAL A 606 -12.65 16.48 -27.25
CA VAL A 606 -13.44 16.88 -28.44
C VAL A 606 -13.35 18.39 -28.64
N ARG A 607 -13.57 19.17 -27.57
CA ARG A 607 -13.49 20.62 -27.62
C ARG A 607 -12.10 21.13 -28.00
N THR A 608 -11.06 20.44 -27.56
CA THR A 608 -9.67 20.82 -27.80
C THR A 608 -9.20 20.44 -29.21
N LEU A 609 -9.62 19.28 -29.72
CA LEU A 609 -9.21 18.74 -31.03
C LEU A 609 -10.18 19.05 -32.17
N GLY A 610 -11.39 19.54 -31.87
CA GLY A 610 -12.44 19.86 -32.84
C GLY A 610 -13.29 18.65 -33.25
N SER A 611 -12.65 17.56 -33.63
CA SER A 611 -13.28 16.25 -33.85
C SER A 611 -12.43 15.15 -33.23
N VAL A 612 -13.08 14.08 -32.79
CA VAL A 612 -12.45 12.83 -32.35
C VAL A 612 -13.25 11.68 -32.96
N PRO A 613 -12.64 10.51 -33.21
CA PRO A 613 -13.39 9.32 -33.61
C PRO A 613 -14.46 9.02 -32.56
N ASP A 614 -15.59 8.44 -32.97
CA ASP A 614 -16.71 8.14 -32.08
C ASP A 614 -16.22 7.23 -30.93
N ALA A 615 -15.98 7.83 -29.76
CA ALA A 615 -15.30 7.19 -28.65
C ALA A 615 -16.24 6.31 -27.80
N GLY A 616 -17.43 5.98 -28.32
CA GLY A 616 -18.43 5.21 -27.58
C GLY A 616 -18.94 5.98 -26.36
N THR A 617 -19.57 7.14 -26.57
CA THR A 617 -20.00 8.06 -25.50
C THR A 617 -21.40 7.80 -24.95
N ALA A 618 -21.97 6.60 -25.16
CA ALA A 618 -23.36 6.32 -24.77
C ALA A 618 -23.54 5.82 -23.32
N ASP A 619 -22.48 5.27 -22.71
CA ASP A 619 -22.46 4.82 -21.30
C ASP A 619 -21.13 5.24 -20.63
N ASN A 620 -21.20 5.98 -19.52
CA ASN A 620 -20.01 6.36 -18.77
C ASN A 620 -19.32 5.16 -18.09
N GLY A 621 -19.99 3.99 -18.05
CA GLY A 621 -19.44 2.73 -17.54
C GLY A 621 -19.21 2.73 -16.02
N ILE A 622 -19.79 3.70 -15.31
CA ILE A 622 -19.62 3.88 -13.86
C ILE A 622 -20.72 3.13 -13.11
N ASP A 623 -20.34 2.11 -12.36
CA ASP A 623 -21.22 1.22 -11.61
C ASP A 623 -20.70 0.91 -10.19
N HIS A 624 -21.23 -0.12 -9.55
CA HIS A 624 -20.87 -0.48 -8.17
C HIS A 624 -19.45 -1.06 -8.03
N PHE A 625 -18.83 -1.57 -9.11
CA PHE A 625 -17.49 -2.18 -9.09
C PHE A 625 -16.39 -1.21 -9.50
N THR A 626 -16.77 -0.10 -10.13
CA THR A 626 -15.92 1.05 -10.46
C THR A 626 -14.90 1.36 -9.35
N LEU A 627 -15.35 1.61 -8.12
CA LEU A 627 -14.43 1.97 -7.03
C LEU A 627 -13.46 0.84 -6.64
N ASP A 628 -13.84 -0.42 -6.83
CA ASP A 628 -13.01 -1.59 -6.51
C ASP A 628 -11.68 -1.54 -7.27
N GLY A 629 -11.67 -0.99 -8.49
CA GLY A 629 -10.48 -0.91 -9.33
C GLY A 629 -9.55 0.28 -9.06
N TYR A 630 -9.91 1.25 -8.21
CA TYR A 630 -9.20 2.55 -8.20
C TYR A 630 -8.33 2.75 -6.97
N LEU A 631 -8.79 2.26 -5.81
CA LEU A 631 -8.05 2.43 -4.56
C LEU A 631 -6.83 1.53 -4.54
N ALA A 632 -5.66 2.09 -4.23
CA ALA A 632 -4.42 1.34 -4.06
C ALA A 632 -4.51 0.39 -2.86
N SER A 633 -5.17 0.81 -1.78
CA SER A 633 -5.47 -0.08 -0.64
C SER A 633 -6.41 -1.23 -1.02
N GLY A 634 -7.10 -1.12 -2.16
CA GLY A 634 -7.91 -2.17 -2.77
C GLY A 634 -7.11 -3.44 -3.10
N SER A 635 -5.83 -3.32 -3.47
CA SER A 635 -4.93 -4.47 -3.70
C SER A 635 -4.79 -5.31 -2.43
N ALA A 636 -4.51 -4.66 -1.30
CA ALA A 636 -4.41 -5.30 0.00
C ALA A 636 -5.77 -5.81 0.51
N ALA A 637 -6.84 -5.03 0.26
CA ALA A 637 -8.19 -5.38 0.64
C ALA A 637 -8.69 -6.65 -0.07
N LEU A 638 -8.38 -6.78 -1.35
CA LEU A 638 -8.72 -7.94 -2.18
C LEU A 638 -8.00 -9.20 -1.70
N VAL A 639 -6.70 -9.11 -1.41
CA VAL A 639 -5.94 -10.24 -0.85
C VAL A 639 -6.55 -10.72 0.46
N SER A 640 -6.84 -9.83 1.41
CA SER A 640 -7.50 -10.22 2.67
C SER A 640 -8.80 -10.96 2.42
N ALA A 641 -9.68 -10.38 1.60
CA ALA A 641 -11.02 -10.93 1.35
C ALA A 641 -10.98 -12.27 0.61
N CYS A 642 -10.10 -12.42 -0.38
CA CYS A 642 -9.98 -13.63 -1.19
C CYS A 642 -9.37 -14.81 -0.43
N PHE A 643 -8.49 -14.54 0.55
CA PHE A 643 -7.85 -15.59 1.36
C PHE A 643 -8.45 -15.75 2.77
N GLY A 644 -9.38 -14.88 3.19
CA GLY A 644 -10.04 -14.93 4.49
C GLY A 644 -9.07 -14.66 5.64
N LEU A 645 -8.31 -13.56 5.56
CA LEU A 645 -7.23 -13.24 6.49
C LEU A 645 -7.64 -12.29 7.63
N ALA A 646 -8.83 -11.67 7.54
CA ALA A 646 -9.26 -10.55 8.39
C ALA A 646 -8.16 -9.48 8.57
N ALA A 647 -7.39 -9.24 7.50
CA ALA A 647 -6.14 -8.52 7.57
C ALA A 647 -6.33 -7.03 7.33
N MET A 648 -5.61 -6.22 8.10
CA MET A 648 -5.53 -4.78 7.93
C MET A 648 -4.94 -4.41 6.56
N PRO A 649 -5.70 -3.78 5.64
CA PRO A 649 -5.23 -3.46 4.30
C PRO A 649 -4.64 -2.07 4.23
N VAL A 650 -3.39 -1.95 3.81
CA VAL A 650 -2.71 -0.64 3.70
C VAL A 650 -1.95 -0.56 2.39
N ALA A 651 -2.06 0.56 1.70
CA ALA A 651 -1.16 0.93 0.61
C ALA A 651 -0.17 2.01 1.07
N VAL A 652 1.07 1.94 0.57
CA VAL A 652 2.16 2.86 0.92
C VAL A 652 2.85 3.33 -0.35
N GLU A 653 3.12 4.63 -0.43
CA GLU A 653 3.89 5.23 -1.52
C GLU A 653 5.04 6.08 -0.96
N ALA A 654 6.25 5.74 -1.37
CA ALA A 654 7.49 6.47 -1.11
C ALA A 654 8.33 6.51 -2.40
N ALA A 655 7.67 6.83 -3.52
CA ALA A 655 8.22 6.75 -4.87
C ALA A 655 8.91 5.40 -5.15
N CYS A 656 10.14 5.39 -5.66
CA CYS A 656 10.89 4.16 -5.92
C CYS A 656 11.28 3.39 -4.64
N ALA A 657 11.20 4.01 -3.46
CA ALA A 657 11.50 3.39 -2.17
C ALA A 657 10.28 2.73 -1.49
N SER A 658 9.10 2.78 -2.11
CA SER A 658 7.81 2.32 -1.54
C SER A 658 7.87 0.93 -0.89
N SER A 659 8.39 -0.08 -1.59
CA SER A 659 8.44 -1.45 -1.03
C SER A 659 9.35 -1.56 0.20
N LEU A 660 10.44 -0.80 0.30
CA LEU A 660 11.26 -0.80 1.53
C LEU A 660 10.62 0.01 2.67
N ALA A 661 9.83 1.03 2.36
CA ALA A 661 8.98 1.70 3.36
C ALA A 661 7.92 0.73 3.93
N VAL A 662 7.32 -0.11 3.07
CA VAL A 662 6.42 -1.20 3.49
C VAL A 662 7.12 -2.18 4.44
N PHE A 663 8.34 -2.64 4.11
CA PHE A 663 9.11 -3.50 5.02
C PHE A 663 9.44 -2.80 6.33
N ASN A 664 9.73 -1.49 6.33
CA ASN A 664 9.91 -0.75 7.57
C ASN A 664 8.65 -0.81 8.44
N ASN A 665 7.49 -0.49 7.88
CA ASN A 665 6.21 -0.54 8.61
C ASN A 665 5.92 -1.96 9.14
N ALA A 666 6.16 -2.99 8.34
CA ALA A 666 5.97 -4.38 8.74
C ALA A 666 6.91 -4.80 9.89
N VAL A 667 8.19 -4.45 9.81
CA VAL A 667 9.19 -4.74 10.85
C VAL A 667 8.83 -4.05 12.16
N LEU A 668 8.44 -2.77 12.11
CA LEU A 668 8.01 -2.03 13.29
C LEU A 668 6.78 -2.65 13.93
N ALA A 669 5.78 -3.01 13.12
CA ALA A 669 4.53 -3.60 13.62
C ALA A 669 4.73 -5.00 14.22
N LEU A 670 5.55 -5.84 13.58
CA LEU A 670 5.87 -7.19 14.08
C LEU A 670 6.66 -7.13 15.38
N ARG A 671 7.73 -6.32 15.47
CA ARG A 671 8.52 -6.17 16.70
C ARG A 671 7.71 -5.63 17.88
N ARG A 672 6.66 -4.86 17.60
CA ARG A 672 5.77 -4.30 18.63
C ARG A 672 4.55 -5.16 18.92
N HIS A 673 4.51 -6.38 18.39
CA HIS A 673 3.39 -7.30 18.51
C HIS A 673 2.06 -6.68 18.08
N ARG A 674 2.06 -5.65 17.22
CA ARG A 674 0.83 -5.07 16.68
C ARG A 674 0.17 -6.07 15.74
N TYR A 675 0.97 -6.74 14.93
CA TYR A 675 0.59 -7.88 14.10
C TYR A 675 1.48 -9.08 14.43
N ASP A 676 0.97 -10.28 14.17
CA ASP A 676 1.67 -11.56 14.30
C ASP A 676 2.15 -12.09 12.95
N LEU A 677 1.47 -11.67 11.88
CA LEU A 677 1.80 -11.98 10.49
C LEU A 677 1.57 -10.75 9.62
N VAL A 678 2.51 -10.46 8.72
CA VAL A 678 2.35 -9.38 7.75
C VAL A 678 2.68 -9.91 6.36
N LEU A 679 1.75 -9.78 5.42
CA LEU A 679 2.07 -9.90 3.99
C LEU A 679 2.52 -8.52 3.49
N ALA A 680 3.77 -8.42 3.04
CA ALA A 680 4.39 -7.16 2.67
C ALA A 680 5.08 -7.27 1.30
N GLY A 681 5.02 -6.22 0.50
CA GLY A 681 5.64 -6.22 -0.83
C GLY A 681 5.28 -4.99 -1.65
N GLY A 682 5.38 -5.12 -2.98
CA GLY A 682 5.00 -4.04 -3.90
C GLY A 682 4.64 -4.52 -5.29
N VAL A 683 3.88 -3.70 -6.00
CA VAL A 683 3.44 -3.90 -7.39
C VAL A 683 3.53 -2.58 -8.15
N GLU A 684 4.03 -2.61 -9.38
CA GLU A 684 3.89 -1.49 -10.32
C GLU A 684 4.05 -1.99 -11.77
N LEU A 685 3.38 -1.32 -12.72
CA LEU A 685 3.48 -1.63 -14.16
C LEU A 685 3.91 -0.40 -14.99
N PRO A 686 5.13 0.11 -14.80
CA PRO A 686 5.60 1.34 -15.45
C PRO A 686 5.98 1.19 -16.93
N ALA A 687 5.97 -0.01 -17.50
CA ALA A 687 6.09 -0.19 -18.95
C ALA A 687 4.74 0.14 -19.62
N ASN A 688 4.36 1.41 -19.55
CA ASN A 688 3.14 1.95 -20.16
C ASN A 688 3.41 3.32 -20.76
N LEU A 689 2.58 3.70 -21.74
CA LEU A 689 2.75 4.93 -22.51
C LEU A 689 2.83 6.19 -21.65
N ARG A 690 1.99 6.28 -20.61
CA ARG A 690 1.94 7.43 -19.72
C ARG A 690 3.28 7.61 -18.99
N ASP A 691 3.78 6.56 -18.35
CA ASP A 691 5.04 6.65 -17.62
C ASP A 691 6.24 6.89 -18.55
N LEU A 692 6.21 6.33 -19.76
CA LEU A 692 7.22 6.61 -20.79
C LEU A 692 7.28 8.11 -21.14
N VAL A 693 6.13 8.73 -21.42
CA VAL A 693 6.04 10.17 -21.74
C VAL A 693 6.44 11.03 -20.54
N LEU A 694 5.88 10.76 -19.36
CA LEU A 694 6.13 11.58 -18.18
C LEU A 694 7.58 11.49 -17.69
N CYS A 695 8.20 10.30 -17.70
CA CYS A 695 9.62 10.17 -17.36
C CYS A 695 10.55 10.74 -18.43
N SER A 696 10.19 10.64 -19.72
CA SER A 696 10.96 11.28 -20.79
C SER A 696 10.98 12.80 -20.64
N SER A 697 9.85 13.40 -20.24
CA SER A 697 9.78 14.84 -19.98
C SER A 697 10.74 15.32 -18.89
N GLN A 698 11.19 14.40 -18.01
CA GLN A 698 12.12 14.66 -16.91
C GLN A 698 13.55 14.19 -17.19
N MET A 699 13.82 13.68 -18.39
CA MET A 699 15.12 13.09 -18.76
C MET A 699 15.55 11.95 -17.82
N MET A 700 14.59 11.16 -17.33
CA MET A 700 14.84 10.05 -16.41
C MET A 700 15.14 8.72 -17.11
N LEU A 701 14.68 8.56 -18.36
CA LEU A 701 14.78 7.31 -19.10
C LEU A 701 16.11 7.20 -19.85
N SER A 702 16.56 5.98 -20.09
CA SER A 702 17.68 5.70 -21.01
C SER A 702 17.20 5.76 -22.47
N GLN A 703 18.03 6.30 -23.36
CA GLN A 703 17.80 6.15 -24.81
C GLN A 703 18.11 4.73 -25.29
N GLN A 704 18.89 3.98 -24.51
CA GLN A 704 19.24 2.58 -24.74
C GLN A 704 18.59 1.72 -23.65
N ARG A 705 19.34 0.74 -23.13
CA ARG A 705 18.94 -0.08 -21.99
C ARG A 705 19.62 0.45 -20.75
N ILE A 706 18.92 0.38 -19.63
CA ILE A 706 19.48 0.63 -18.31
C ILE A 706 20.83 -0.08 -18.12
N ALA A 707 21.81 0.67 -17.64
CA ALA A 707 23.19 0.21 -17.50
C ALA A 707 23.79 0.77 -16.19
N PRO A 708 23.41 0.24 -15.02
CA PRO A 708 23.90 0.74 -13.75
C PRO A 708 25.42 0.64 -13.66
N PHE A 709 26.04 1.71 -13.16
CA PHE A 709 27.49 1.88 -12.95
C PHE A 709 28.35 1.90 -14.22
N ALA A 710 27.73 1.88 -15.40
CA ALA A 710 28.44 1.91 -16.67
C ALA A 710 28.73 3.35 -17.11
N GLU A 711 29.81 3.57 -17.87
CA GLU A 711 30.19 4.91 -18.36
C GLU A 711 29.11 5.61 -19.20
N HIS A 712 28.24 4.83 -19.85
CA HIS A 712 27.17 5.32 -20.72
C HIS A 712 25.80 5.32 -20.03
N ALA A 713 25.78 5.19 -18.70
CA ALA A 713 24.58 5.34 -17.89
C ALA A 713 23.94 6.72 -18.16
N ASP A 714 22.72 6.73 -18.70
CA ASP A 714 22.00 7.93 -19.10
C ASP A 714 20.57 8.00 -18.55
N GLY A 715 20.14 6.98 -17.81
CA GLY A 715 18.78 6.84 -17.30
C GLY A 715 18.39 5.37 -17.08
N PHE A 716 17.14 5.15 -16.70
CA PHE A 716 16.59 3.81 -16.53
C PHE A 716 15.66 3.38 -17.67
N SER A 717 15.46 2.08 -17.82
CA SER A 717 14.39 1.50 -18.64
C SER A 717 13.29 1.02 -17.70
N PRO A 718 11.99 1.30 -17.95
CA PRO A 718 10.91 0.81 -17.10
C PRO A 718 10.80 -0.72 -17.15
N GLY A 719 10.28 -1.32 -16.09
CA GLY A 719 9.94 -2.74 -16.07
C GLY A 719 8.76 -3.02 -15.16
N ASP A 720 7.93 -3.98 -15.51
CA ASP A 720 6.75 -4.33 -14.72
C ASP A 720 7.03 -5.43 -13.71
N GLY A 721 6.31 -5.40 -12.60
CA GLY A 721 6.19 -6.58 -11.76
C GLY A 721 5.72 -6.34 -10.35
N ALA A 722 5.69 -7.43 -9.60
CA ALA A 722 5.33 -7.46 -8.20
C ALA A 722 6.13 -8.53 -7.45
N ALA A 723 6.35 -8.31 -6.15
CA ALA A 723 6.81 -9.35 -5.23
C ALA A 723 6.18 -9.12 -3.85
N LEU A 724 5.73 -10.21 -3.21
CA LEU A 724 5.12 -10.23 -1.88
C LEU A 724 5.78 -11.29 -1.01
N PHE A 725 5.82 -11.01 0.28
CA PHE A 725 6.53 -11.80 1.28
C PHE A 725 5.66 -11.97 2.52
N VAL A 726 5.59 -13.18 3.06
CA VAL A 726 4.97 -13.43 4.37
C VAL A 726 6.03 -13.26 5.43
N LEU A 727 5.77 -12.38 6.40
CA LEU A 727 6.71 -11.98 7.44
C LEU A 727 6.17 -12.33 8.83
N LYS A 728 7.06 -12.85 9.68
CA LYS A 728 6.80 -13.12 11.10
C LYS A 728 8.00 -12.73 11.94
N ARG A 729 7.80 -12.48 13.23
CA ARG A 729 8.92 -12.48 14.18
C ARG A 729 9.67 -13.81 14.08
N LEU A 730 11.01 -13.79 14.14
CA LEU A 730 11.79 -15.02 14.03
C LEU A 730 11.43 -16.01 15.14
N SER A 731 11.20 -15.53 16.36
CA SER A 731 10.77 -16.37 17.49
C SER A 731 9.47 -17.14 17.19
N ASP A 732 8.47 -16.47 16.61
CA ASP A 732 7.21 -17.09 16.21
C ASP A 732 7.36 -18.03 15.02
N ALA A 733 8.20 -17.67 14.05
CA ALA A 733 8.49 -18.53 12.90
C ALA A 733 9.11 -19.86 13.35
N LEU A 734 10.08 -19.80 14.25
CA LEU A 734 10.72 -20.99 14.83
C LEU A 734 9.75 -21.80 15.70
N ARG A 735 8.93 -21.13 16.53
CA ARG A 735 7.88 -21.79 17.33
C ARG A 735 6.91 -22.56 16.45
N ASP A 736 6.51 -21.97 15.33
CA ASP A 736 5.47 -22.52 14.47
C ASP A 736 6.02 -23.50 13.42
N GLY A 737 7.35 -23.72 13.40
CA GLY A 737 8.02 -24.62 12.47
C GLY A 737 8.02 -24.11 11.04
N ASP A 738 8.01 -22.79 10.85
CA ASP A 738 8.02 -22.17 9.54
C ASP A 738 9.39 -22.33 8.87
N ARG A 739 9.37 -22.51 7.54
CA ARG A 739 10.57 -22.41 6.73
C ARG A 739 11.02 -20.95 6.68
N VAL A 740 12.23 -20.67 7.13
CA VAL A 740 12.82 -19.32 7.09
C VAL A 740 13.70 -19.18 5.84
N HIS A 741 13.29 -18.31 4.91
CA HIS A 741 14.02 -18.05 3.67
C HIS A 741 15.21 -17.11 3.89
N ALA A 742 15.02 -16.11 4.75
CA ALA A 742 16.02 -15.16 5.22
C ALA A 742 15.46 -14.42 6.44
N THR A 743 16.32 -13.67 7.14
CA THR A 743 15.89 -12.81 8.25
C THR A 743 16.25 -11.35 7.98
N ILE A 744 15.28 -10.45 8.13
CA ILE A 744 15.47 -9.00 8.12
C ILE A 744 15.94 -8.59 9.51
N THR A 745 17.06 -7.89 9.57
CA THR A 745 17.75 -7.52 10.82
C THR A 745 17.64 -6.03 11.13
N GLY A 746 17.44 -5.19 10.11
CA GLY A 746 17.17 -3.77 10.29
C GLY A 746 16.66 -3.12 9.02
N VAL A 747 15.84 -2.08 9.17
CA VAL A 747 15.39 -1.21 8.06
C VAL A 747 15.53 0.23 8.51
N GLY A 748 16.24 1.04 7.74
CA GLY A 748 16.44 2.47 8.04
C GLY A 748 15.82 3.34 6.96
N GLY A 749 15.00 4.31 7.36
CA GLY A 749 14.42 5.34 6.49
C GLY A 749 15.01 6.72 6.77
N SER A 750 15.11 7.58 5.76
CA SER A 750 15.51 8.98 5.89
C SER A 750 15.05 9.83 4.72
N ALA A 751 15.29 11.14 4.80
CA ALA A 751 15.12 12.05 3.67
C ALA A 751 16.33 12.97 3.45
N ASP A 752 16.52 13.41 2.20
CA ASP A 752 17.61 14.31 1.80
C ASP A 752 17.41 15.74 2.33
N ALA A 753 16.17 16.19 2.53
CA ALA A 753 15.80 17.52 3.00
C ALA A 753 16.21 18.73 2.12
N VAL A 754 16.98 18.54 1.05
CA VAL A 754 17.54 19.64 0.24
C VAL A 754 16.88 19.79 -1.13
N SER A 755 16.80 18.71 -1.92
CA SER A 755 16.33 18.74 -3.31
C SER A 755 15.24 17.71 -3.58
N MET A 756 14.33 18.03 -4.50
CA MET A 756 13.30 17.09 -4.95
C MET A 756 13.76 16.13 -6.05
N THR A 757 14.84 16.47 -6.75
CA THR A 757 15.25 15.75 -7.98
C THR A 757 16.69 15.28 -7.93
N ALA A 758 17.57 15.99 -7.21
CA ALA A 758 18.96 15.59 -7.06
C ALA A 758 19.13 14.75 -5.79
N PRO A 759 19.71 13.54 -5.88
CA PRO A 759 19.96 12.70 -4.71
C PRO A 759 21.08 13.30 -3.84
N ASP A 760 20.97 13.11 -2.53
CA ASP A 760 22.00 13.47 -1.55
C ASP A 760 22.68 12.21 -0.95
N PRO A 761 24.01 12.04 -1.11
CA PRO A 761 24.75 10.94 -0.49
C PRO A 761 24.59 10.88 1.04
N ASP A 762 24.46 12.02 1.72
CA ASP A 762 24.37 12.06 3.18
C ASP A 762 23.02 11.52 3.68
N GLY A 763 21.93 11.83 2.96
CA GLY A 763 20.62 11.24 3.19
C GLY A 763 20.65 9.72 3.02
N GLN A 764 21.21 9.21 1.92
CA GLN A 764 21.35 7.77 1.69
C GLN A 764 22.19 7.08 2.78
N ALA A 765 23.31 7.69 3.17
CA ALA A 765 24.17 7.17 4.23
C ALA A 765 23.47 7.19 5.61
N LEU A 766 22.60 8.17 5.86
CA LEU A 766 21.78 8.22 7.07
C LEU A 766 20.79 7.05 7.14
N ALA A 767 20.11 6.71 6.04
CA ALA A 767 19.26 5.51 5.96
C ALA A 767 20.05 4.24 6.29
N MET A 768 21.26 4.08 5.72
CA MET A 768 22.12 2.93 5.98
C MET A 768 22.52 2.83 7.46
N ARG A 769 22.99 3.95 8.07
CA ARG A 769 23.36 3.99 9.49
C ARG A 769 22.19 3.63 10.40
N ARG A 770 20.97 4.09 10.08
CA ARG A 770 19.74 3.74 10.82
C ARG A 770 19.38 2.27 10.74
N ALA A 771 19.64 1.63 9.60
CA ALA A 771 19.46 0.19 9.49
C ALA A 771 20.47 -0.55 10.40
N PHE A 772 21.75 -0.14 10.38
CA PHE A 772 22.79 -0.75 11.21
C PHE A 772 22.58 -0.57 12.71
N ALA A 773 21.94 0.52 13.14
CA ALA A 773 21.56 0.73 14.53
C ALA A 773 20.66 -0.39 15.11
N GLN A 774 20.01 -1.18 14.24
CA GLN A 774 19.11 -2.27 14.62
C GLN A 774 19.71 -3.66 14.43
N ALA A 775 20.74 -3.81 13.59
CA ALA A 775 21.14 -5.11 13.05
C ALA A 775 22.05 -5.93 13.99
N GLY A 776 22.68 -5.30 14.99
CA GLY A 776 23.56 -5.97 15.93
C GLY A 776 24.92 -6.41 15.35
N TYR A 777 25.26 -5.98 14.13
CA TYR A 777 26.55 -6.26 13.49
C TYR A 777 27.09 -5.05 12.72
N ALA A 778 28.41 -5.03 12.48
CA ALA A 778 29.09 -3.93 11.81
C ALA A 778 28.96 -4.00 10.26
N PRO A 779 29.05 -2.86 9.55
CA PRO A 779 29.04 -2.80 8.08
C PRO A 779 30.10 -3.68 7.40
N ALA A 780 31.24 -3.92 8.07
CA ALA A 780 32.33 -4.78 7.58
C ALA A 780 31.91 -6.25 7.36
N SER A 781 30.82 -6.70 8.00
CA SER A 781 30.37 -8.09 7.92
C SER A 781 29.35 -8.37 6.80
N VAL A 782 28.80 -7.33 6.17
CA VAL A 782 27.89 -7.44 5.02
C VAL A 782 28.70 -7.74 3.75
N GLN A 783 28.45 -8.85 3.05
CA GLN A 783 29.24 -9.17 1.86
C GLN A 783 28.63 -8.63 0.57
N TYR A 784 27.34 -8.30 0.55
CA TYR A 784 26.64 -7.91 -0.67
C TYR A 784 25.70 -6.73 -0.44
N VAL A 785 25.72 -5.76 -1.35
CA VAL A 785 24.71 -4.71 -1.46
C VAL A 785 24.01 -4.84 -2.80
N GLU A 786 22.72 -5.15 -2.75
CA GLU A 786 21.81 -4.91 -3.85
C GLU A 786 21.47 -3.42 -3.85
N ALA A 787 22.17 -2.70 -4.74
CA ALA A 787 22.07 -1.27 -4.89
C ALA A 787 20.74 -0.86 -5.53
N HIS A 788 20.36 0.39 -5.33
CA HIS A 788 19.29 1.01 -6.09
C HIS A 788 19.66 1.06 -7.57
N GLY A 789 20.87 1.50 -7.94
CA GLY A 789 21.50 1.32 -9.25
C GLY A 789 20.56 1.61 -10.42
N THR A 790 20.14 2.87 -10.57
CA THR A 790 19.22 3.29 -11.63
C THR A 790 19.89 3.50 -12.98
N GLY A 791 21.23 3.52 -13.04
CA GLY A 791 21.91 3.86 -14.29
C GLY A 791 21.78 5.35 -14.62
N THR A 792 21.60 6.20 -13.62
CA THR A 792 21.66 7.65 -13.76
C THR A 792 23.01 8.11 -13.24
N ARG A 793 23.71 8.99 -13.97
CA ARG A 793 25.07 9.42 -13.58
C ARG A 793 25.15 9.98 -12.16
N LEU A 794 24.23 10.89 -11.82
CA LEU A 794 24.17 11.48 -10.48
C LEU A 794 23.71 10.49 -9.41
N GLY A 795 22.77 9.58 -9.74
CA GLY A 795 22.28 8.57 -8.81
C GLY A 795 23.35 7.55 -8.46
N ASP A 796 24.01 6.98 -9.47
CA ASP A 796 25.06 5.97 -9.29
C ASP A 796 26.28 6.57 -8.55
N LEU A 797 26.64 7.82 -8.83
CA LEU A 797 27.68 8.55 -8.10
C LEU A 797 27.30 8.77 -6.63
N ALA A 798 26.08 9.25 -6.36
CA ALA A 798 25.63 9.50 -4.99
C ALA A 798 25.55 8.21 -4.17
N GLU A 799 25.05 7.13 -4.79
CA GLU A 799 24.95 5.82 -4.17
C GLU A 799 26.31 5.20 -3.84
N LEU A 800 27.27 5.22 -4.77
CA LEU A 800 28.60 4.71 -4.46
C LEU A 800 29.33 5.58 -3.44
N THR A 801 29.09 6.89 -3.42
CA THR A 801 29.63 7.80 -2.39
C THR A 801 29.07 7.44 -1.01
N SER A 802 27.76 7.23 -0.91
CA SER A 802 27.11 6.86 0.36
C SER A 802 27.54 5.47 0.84
N ILE A 803 27.61 4.49 -0.07
CA ILE A 803 28.17 3.15 0.21
C ILE A 803 29.61 3.27 0.72
N GLY A 804 30.46 4.05 0.05
CA GLY A 804 31.84 4.27 0.47
C GLY A 804 31.94 4.83 1.90
N SER A 805 31.06 5.77 2.25
CA SER A 805 31.05 6.39 3.59
C SER A 805 30.65 5.44 4.73
N VAL A 806 29.82 4.43 4.45
CA VAL A 806 29.29 3.50 5.48
C VAL A 806 30.01 2.15 5.47
N TYR A 807 30.33 1.64 4.29
CA TYR A 807 30.91 0.32 4.09
C TYR A 807 32.42 0.34 3.78
N GLY A 808 33.01 1.51 3.54
CA GLY A 808 34.41 1.65 3.09
C GLY A 808 35.50 1.42 4.13
N GLY A 809 35.15 1.06 5.38
CA GLY A 809 36.12 0.67 6.40
C GLY A 809 36.90 -0.61 6.03
N THR A 810 37.91 -0.98 6.82
CA THR A 810 38.73 -2.19 6.59
C THR A 810 37.88 -3.46 6.55
N ARG A 811 38.08 -4.32 5.53
CA ARG A 811 37.30 -5.54 5.30
C ARG A 811 38.22 -6.72 4.98
N ALA A 812 37.80 -7.93 5.39
CA ALA A 812 38.50 -9.17 5.06
C ALA A 812 38.27 -9.61 3.60
N VAL A 813 37.09 -9.32 3.06
CA VAL A 813 36.76 -9.52 1.64
C VAL A 813 36.14 -8.23 1.07
N PRO A 814 36.32 -7.97 -0.23
CA PRO A 814 35.66 -6.86 -0.88
C PRO A 814 34.13 -6.94 -0.74
N LEU A 815 33.50 -5.79 -0.54
CA LEU A 815 32.04 -5.69 -0.63
C LEU A 815 31.61 -5.92 -2.07
N ARG A 816 30.65 -6.81 -2.29
CA ARG A 816 30.08 -7.03 -3.62
C ARG A 816 28.88 -6.12 -3.84
N ILE A 817 28.77 -5.52 -5.01
CA ILE A 817 27.68 -4.60 -5.36
C ILE A 817 27.00 -5.09 -6.65
N GLY A 818 25.68 -5.07 -6.68
CA GLY A 818 24.92 -5.38 -7.89
C GLY A 818 23.55 -4.71 -7.95
N SER A 819 22.87 -4.82 -9.09
CA SER A 819 21.51 -4.31 -9.28
C SER A 819 20.69 -5.19 -10.22
N VAL A 820 19.54 -5.66 -9.74
CA VAL A 820 18.54 -6.43 -10.47
C VAL A 820 17.95 -5.64 -11.62
N LYS A 821 18.00 -4.30 -11.55
CA LYS A 821 17.41 -3.44 -12.59
C LYS A 821 18.10 -3.62 -13.94
N SER A 822 19.35 -4.06 -13.94
CA SER A 822 20.05 -4.42 -15.18
C SER A 822 19.40 -5.60 -15.92
N ASN A 823 18.70 -6.49 -15.20
CA ASN A 823 18.00 -7.65 -15.75
C ASN A 823 16.55 -7.35 -16.13
N ILE A 824 15.82 -6.61 -15.29
CA ILE A 824 14.35 -6.45 -15.42
C ILE A 824 13.87 -5.00 -15.54
N GLY A 825 14.77 -4.04 -15.70
CA GLY A 825 14.39 -2.63 -15.68
C GLY A 825 14.01 -2.12 -14.29
N HIS A 826 13.50 -0.89 -14.23
CA HIS A 826 13.09 -0.26 -12.99
C HIS A 826 11.58 -0.42 -12.76
N THR A 827 11.23 -1.20 -11.73
CA THR A 827 9.84 -1.53 -11.35
C THR A 827 9.22 -0.56 -10.34
N PHE A 828 9.66 0.70 -10.34
CA PHE A 828 9.16 1.80 -9.48
C PHE A 828 8.86 1.36 -8.04
N ALA A 829 7.61 1.37 -7.58
CA ALA A 829 7.22 1.03 -6.21
C ALA A 829 7.63 -0.40 -5.80
N ALA A 830 7.69 -1.33 -6.75
CA ALA A 830 8.12 -2.72 -6.55
C ALA A 830 9.65 -2.92 -6.61
N ALA A 831 10.45 -1.87 -6.85
CA ALA A 831 11.90 -2.00 -7.07
C ALA A 831 12.68 -2.58 -5.88
N GLY A 832 12.33 -2.16 -4.66
CA GLY A 832 12.90 -2.71 -3.43
C GLY A 832 12.52 -4.19 -3.22
N ALA A 833 11.26 -4.54 -3.49
CA ALA A 833 10.77 -5.92 -3.41
C ALA A 833 11.45 -6.84 -4.44
N ALA A 834 11.72 -6.36 -5.66
CA ALA A 834 12.48 -7.09 -6.67
C ALA A 834 13.93 -7.36 -6.23
N GLY A 835 14.60 -6.32 -5.70
CA GLY A 835 15.95 -6.44 -5.14
C GLY A 835 16.01 -7.39 -3.94
N LEU A 836 15.00 -7.34 -3.07
CA LEU A 836 14.86 -8.28 -1.96
C LEU A 836 14.66 -9.72 -2.44
N LEU A 837 13.77 -9.95 -3.42
CA LEU A 837 13.53 -11.30 -3.96
C LEU A 837 14.82 -11.87 -4.56
N LYS A 838 15.53 -11.10 -5.41
CA LYS A 838 16.85 -11.48 -5.93
C LYS A 838 17.81 -11.87 -4.80
N THR A 839 17.86 -11.05 -3.75
CA THR A 839 18.82 -11.26 -2.66
C THR A 839 18.47 -12.50 -1.83
N VAL A 840 17.18 -12.75 -1.56
CA VAL A 840 16.70 -13.97 -0.89
C VAL A 840 17.02 -15.21 -1.73
N LEU A 841 16.78 -15.16 -3.04
CA LEU A 841 17.13 -16.26 -3.96
C LEU A 841 18.65 -16.50 -4.01
N ALA A 842 19.45 -15.43 -3.98
CA ALA A 842 20.92 -15.52 -3.91
C ALA A 842 21.41 -16.14 -2.60
N LEU A 843 20.78 -15.80 -1.47
CA LEU A 843 21.02 -16.44 -0.18
C LEU A 843 20.69 -17.93 -0.22
N GLN A 844 19.57 -18.33 -0.84
CA GLN A 844 19.19 -19.75 -0.96
C GLN A 844 20.14 -20.55 -1.87
N ARG A 845 20.60 -19.95 -2.97
CA ARG A 845 21.52 -20.60 -3.92
C ARG A 845 22.99 -20.49 -3.55
N HIS A 846 23.32 -19.78 -2.46
CA HIS A 846 24.70 -19.50 -2.05
C HIS A 846 25.55 -18.88 -3.19
N ALA A 847 24.91 -18.09 -4.05
CA ALA A 847 25.53 -17.53 -5.25
C ALA A 847 24.88 -16.20 -5.61
N LEU A 848 25.69 -15.24 -6.04
CA LEU A 848 25.28 -13.92 -6.46
C LEU A 848 25.14 -13.89 -7.98
N PRO A 849 23.94 -13.59 -8.52
CA PRO A 849 23.75 -13.49 -9.96
C PRO A 849 24.36 -12.20 -10.52
N ALA A 850 24.73 -12.24 -11.79
CA ALA A 850 25.38 -11.13 -12.48
C ALA A 850 24.48 -9.88 -12.56
N THR A 851 25.09 -8.71 -12.34
CA THR A 851 24.61 -7.43 -12.83
C THR A 851 25.07 -7.28 -14.27
N LEU A 852 24.14 -7.08 -15.20
CA LEU A 852 24.42 -7.03 -16.63
C LEU A 852 25.14 -5.71 -16.98
N LEU A 853 26.47 -5.74 -16.86
CA LEU A 853 27.32 -4.65 -17.34
C LEU A 853 27.30 -4.64 -18.87
N ARG A 854 26.56 -3.70 -19.45
CA ARG A 854 26.42 -3.55 -20.91
C ARG A 854 27.74 -3.18 -21.61
N ARG A 855 28.65 -2.50 -20.90
CA ARG A 855 29.98 -2.05 -21.38
C ARG A 855 31.00 -2.01 -20.23
N ARG A 856 31.80 -0.95 -20.14
CA ARG A 856 32.78 -0.70 -19.06
C ARG A 856 32.16 0.08 -17.89
N ILE A 857 32.70 -0.17 -16.70
CA ILE A 857 32.44 0.61 -15.49
C ILE A 857 32.86 2.06 -15.74
N ASP A 858 32.09 3.02 -15.25
CA ASP A 858 32.43 4.43 -15.31
C ASP A 858 33.66 4.74 -14.43
N PRO A 859 34.79 5.22 -15.00
CA PRO A 859 35.99 5.56 -14.23
C PRO A 859 35.82 6.77 -13.30
N GLN A 860 34.75 7.57 -13.45
CA GLN A 860 34.45 8.72 -12.58
C GLN A 860 33.77 8.32 -11.27
N LEU A 861 33.26 7.09 -11.19
CA LEU A 861 32.65 6.59 -9.96
C LEU A 861 33.72 6.33 -8.89
N PRO A 862 33.42 6.55 -7.60
CA PRO A 862 34.38 6.41 -6.51
C PRO A 862 34.73 4.94 -6.18
N LEU A 863 34.38 3.98 -7.05
CA LEU A 863 34.52 2.55 -6.80
C LEU A 863 35.97 2.14 -6.51
N ALA A 864 36.96 2.73 -7.20
CA ALA A 864 38.38 2.46 -6.97
C ALA A 864 38.87 2.86 -5.55
N GLY A 865 38.15 3.77 -4.89
CA GLY A 865 38.44 4.20 -3.51
C GLY A 865 37.70 3.41 -2.44
N ILE A 866 36.86 2.44 -2.82
CA ILE A 866 36.08 1.60 -1.92
C ILE A 866 36.64 0.17 -2.00
N PRO A 867 36.81 -0.56 -0.88
CA PRO A 867 37.12 -1.98 -0.91
C PRO A 867 35.90 -2.79 -1.39
N ALA A 868 35.50 -2.60 -2.64
CA ALA A 868 34.29 -3.15 -3.25
C ALA A 868 34.49 -3.54 -4.73
N GLU A 869 33.67 -4.48 -5.20
CA GLU A 869 33.67 -5.00 -6.56
C GLU A 869 32.24 -5.13 -7.07
N LEU A 870 32.01 -4.87 -8.36
CA LEU A 870 30.71 -5.15 -8.99
C LEU A 870 30.59 -6.65 -9.31
N VAL A 871 29.41 -7.23 -9.08
CA VAL A 871 29.12 -8.61 -9.48
C VAL A 871 28.73 -8.64 -10.95
N THR A 872 29.66 -9.03 -11.83
CA THR A 872 29.49 -8.99 -13.31
C THR A 872 29.30 -10.36 -13.93
N ALA A 873 29.52 -11.41 -13.15
CA ALA A 873 29.29 -12.80 -13.49
C ALA A 873 28.73 -13.52 -12.25
N ASN A 874 28.06 -14.65 -12.47
CA ASN A 874 27.58 -15.47 -11.37
C ASN A 874 28.74 -15.87 -10.46
N THR A 875 28.68 -15.45 -9.22
CA THR A 875 29.79 -15.57 -8.28
C THR A 875 29.35 -16.36 -7.06
N ARG A 876 30.15 -17.34 -6.65
CA ARG A 876 29.91 -18.07 -5.40
C ARG A 876 29.90 -17.10 -4.21
N TRP A 877 28.93 -17.27 -3.32
CA TRP A 877 28.80 -16.46 -2.12
C TRP A 877 29.20 -17.30 -0.90
N ASP A 878 30.38 -17.02 -0.36
CA ASP A 878 30.83 -17.65 0.88
C ASP A 878 30.39 -16.87 2.12
N ALA A 879 30.15 -17.59 3.21
CA ALA A 879 29.80 -17.01 4.50
C ALA A 879 31.04 -16.42 5.18
N ILE A 880 30.84 -15.37 5.98
CA ILE A 880 31.83 -14.79 6.90
C ILE A 880 31.23 -14.91 8.29
N ASP A 881 32.03 -15.36 9.26
CA ASP A 881 31.58 -15.59 10.64
C ASP A 881 30.31 -16.47 10.70
N GLY A 882 30.22 -17.46 9.81
CA GLY A 882 29.12 -18.41 9.75
C GLY A 882 27.82 -17.90 9.11
N SER A 883 27.76 -16.66 8.59
CA SER A 883 26.55 -16.14 7.93
C SER A 883 26.83 -15.40 6.61
N ARG A 884 25.83 -15.42 5.72
CA ARG A 884 25.77 -14.56 4.54
C ARG A 884 24.88 -13.38 4.85
N ARG A 885 25.42 -12.17 4.75
CA ARG A 885 24.73 -10.92 5.07
C ARG A 885 24.72 -10.02 3.84
N ALA A 886 23.56 -9.45 3.57
CA ALA A 886 23.37 -8.52 2.48
C ALA A 886 22.57 -7.31 2.93
N ALA A 887 22.56 -6.31 2.06
CA ALA A 887 21.66 -5.18 2.15
C ALA A 887 20.94 -4.93 0.82
N VAL A 888 19.77 -4.29 0.90
CA VAL A 888 19.00 -3.82 -0.26
C VAL A 888 18.73 -2.33 -0.08
N SER A 889 19.15 -1.53 -1.04
CA SER A 889 18.89 -0.08 -1.08
C SER A 889 17.76 0.26 -2.04
N SER A 890 16.90 1.20 -1.66
CA SER A 890 15.98 1.83 -2.61
C SER A 890 15.80 3.31 -2.29
N PHE A 891 16.00 4.16 -3.30
CA PHE A 891 16.02 5.62 -3.17
C PHE A 891 14.96 6.20 -4.10
N GLY A 892 13.95 6.83 -3.50
CA GLY A 892 12.83 7.47 -4.19
C GLY A 892 13.15 8.89 -4.60
N THR A 893 12.52 9.33 -5.70
CA THR A 893 12.44 10.75 -6.05
C THR A 893 11.85 11.56 -4.88
N GLY A 894 12.23 12.84 -4.78
CA GLY A 894 11.98 13.63 -3.58
C GLY A 894 12.99 13.40 -2.44
N GLY A 895 14.02 12.58 -2.68
CA GLY A 895 15.05 12.29 -1.70
C GLY A 895 14.56 11.39 -0.57
N ILE A 896 13.72 10.39 -0.89
CA ILE A 896 13.16 9.45 0.11
C ILE A 896 13.99 8.18 0.13
N ASN A 897 14.76 7.91 1.19
CA ASN A 897 15.74 6.83 1.18
C ASN A 897 15.39 5.73 2.18
N TYR A 898 15.43 4.48 1.74
CA TYR A 898 15.32 3.31 2.61
C TYR A 898 16.44 2.29 2.34
N HIS A 899 16.93 1.68 3.41
CA HIS A 899 17.96 0.65 3.36
C HIS A 899 17.58 -0.52 4.28
N LEU A 900 17.61 -1.74 3.75
CA LEU A 900 17.22 -2.96 4.45
C LEU A 900 18.42 -3.89 4.59
N LEU A 901 18.62 -4.44 5.79
CA LEU A 901 19.67 -5.40 6.10
C LEU A 901 19.08 -6.78 6.33
N LEU A 902 19.65 -7.80 5.69
CA LEU A 902 19.19 -9.18 5.78
C LEU A 902 20.35 -10.17 5.89
N GLN A 903 20.07 -11.33 6.49
CA GLN A 903 21.03 -12.42 6.60
C GLN A 903 20.38 -13.78 6.32
N ALA A 904 21.20 -14.73 5.86
CA ALA A 904 20.84 -16.14 5.87
C ALA A 904 20.57 -16.59 7.30
N ASP A 905 19.59 -17.48 7.47
CA ASP A 905 19.37 -18.10 8.76
C ASP A 905 20.59 -18.96 9.15
N GLY A 906 21.03 -18.83 10.39
CA GLY A 906 22.23 -19.45 10.94
C GLY A 906 22.00 -20.93 11.27
N GLY A 907 21.62 -21.75 10.28
CA GLY A 907 21.79 -23.20 10.32
C GLY A 907 21.31 -23.97 11.55
N VAL A 908 20.21 -23.58 12.23
CA VAL A 908 19.66 -24.41 13.33
C VAL A 908 18.58 -25.37 12.86
N HIS A 909 17.91 -25.18 11.73
CA HIS A 909 16.95 -26.15 11.21
C HIS A 909 17.18 -26.47 9.72
N GLN A 910 18.19 -27.29 9.44
CA GLN A 910 17.90 -28.39 8.53
C GLN A 910 16.87 -29.28 9.24
N PRO A 911 15.79 -29.72 8.57
CA PRO A 911 15.03 -30.86 9.08
C PRO A 911 16.05 -31.94 9.41
N ARG A 912 16.02 -32.49 10.64
CA ARG A 912 16.87 -33.63 10.97
C ARG A 912 16.69 -34.67 9.87
N GLU A 913 17.74 -34.94 9.09
CA GLU A 913 17.87 -36.20 8.38
C GLU A 913 18.01 -37.30 9.44
N SER A 914 16.89 -37.65 10.09
CA SER A 914 16.79 -38.92 10.78
C SER A 914 16.94 -39.99 9.70
N HIS A 915 17.97 -40.81 9.83
CA HIS A 915 18.24 -41.96 8.99
C HIS A 915 17.00 -42.86 8.84
N MET A 916 16.24 -42.60 7.79
CA MET A 916 15.37 -43.54 7.09
C MET A 916 15.37 -43.03 5.65
N GLN A 917 16.16 -43.68 4.78
CA GLN A 917 16.12 -43.43 3.35
C GLN A 917 14.75 -43.86 2.81
N SER A 918 13.76 -42.98 2.88
CA SER A 918 12.56 -43.03 2.06
C SER A 918 12.72 -42.02 0.94
N ILE A 919 12.77 -42.51 -0.30
CA ILE A 919 12.81 -41.70 -1.51
C ILE A 919 11.48 -40.93 -1.61
N VAL A 920 11.46 -39.66 -1.19
CA VAL A 920 10.31 -38.78 -1.35
C VAL A 920 10.27 -38.29 -2.79
N HIS A 921 9.37 -38.86 -3.60
CA HIS A 921 9.00 -38.25 -4.88
C HIS A 921 8.04 -37.08 -4.64
N LYS A 922 8.31 -35.95 -5.30
CA LYS A 922 7.50 -34.71 -5.32
C LYS A 922 5.99 -35.00 -5.35
N ILE A 923 5.28 -34.65 -4.28
CA ILE A 923 3.82 -34.54 -4.26
C ILE A 923 3.47 -33.17 -4.86
N ARG A 924 2.69 -33.12 -5.94
CA ARG A 924 2.06 -31.90 -6.42
C ARG A 924 0.59 -31.92 -6.01
N LEU A 925 0.19 -30.98 -5.16
CA LEU A 925 -1.21 -30.61 -4.99
C LEU A 925 -1.66 -29.89 -6.27
N LEU A 926 -2.68 -30.43 -6.95
CA LEU A 926 -3.30 -29.79 -8.10
C LEU A 926 -4.58 -29.11 -7.65
N ASP A 927 -4.69 -27.82 -7.95
CA ASP A 927 -5.90 -27.03 -7.87
C ASP A 927 -6.67 -27.23 -9.19
N ILE A 928 -7.83 -27.87 -9.14
CA ILE A 928 -8.61 -28.19 -10.34
C ILE A 928 -9.94 -27.45 -10.25
N GLY A 929 -9.97 -26.23 -10.81
CA GLY A 929 -11.18 -25.42 -10.87
C GLY A 929 -12.20 -25.86 -11.92
N HIS A 930 -11.83 -26.68 -12.91
CA HIS A 930 -12.71 -27.16 -13.99
C HIS A 930 -12.24 -28.51 -14.58
N ALA A 931 -13.17 -29.38 -14.99
CA ALA A 931 -12.87 -30.64 -15.68
C ALA A 931 -12.04 -30.45 -16.99
N GLN A 932 -12.25 -29.34 -17.70
CA GLN A 932 -11.50 -29.00 -18.92
C GLN A 932 -10.01 -28.69 -18.66
N ALA A 933 -9.69 -28.10 -17.50
CA ALA A 933 -8.30 -27.80 -17.12
C ALA A 933 -7.53 -29.08 -16.77
N PHE A 934 -8.23 -30.07 -16.22
CA PHE A 934 -7.69 -31.40 -16.01
C PHE A 934 -7.48 -32.16 -17.32
N GLU A 935 -8.44 -32.12 -18.25
CA GLU A 935 -8.26 -32.68 -19.60
C GLU A 935 -7.08 -32.05 -20.35
N ASN A 936 -6.97 -30.72 -20.34
CA ASN A 936 -5.86 -30.02 -21.00
C ASN A 936 -4.51 -30.38 -20.37
N TRP A 937 -4.43 -30.55 -19.05
CA TRP A 937 -3.20 -31.00 -18.38
C TRP A 937 -2.83 -32.46 -18.72
N VAL A 938 -3.83 -33.35 -18.79
CA VAL A 938 -3.64 -34.75 -19.20
C VAL A 938 -3.15 -34.82 -20.66
N LEU A 939 -3.61 -33.90 -21.52
CA LEU A 939 -3.24 -33.85 -22.95
C LEU A 939 -1.91 -33.12 -23.22
N ASP A 940 -1.54 -32.11 -22.43
CA ASP A 940 -0.26 -31.37 -22.55
C ASP A 940 0.94 -32.11 -21.93
N THR A 941 0.70 -33.14 -21.11
CA THR A 941 1.77 -33.96 -20.57
C THR A 941 2.26 -34.94 -21.64
N ASP A 942 3.18 -34.48 -22.48
CA ASP A 942 3.86 -35.31 -23.47
C ASP A 942 4.78 -36.34 -22.78
N TYR A 943 4.26 -37.56 -22.58
CA TYR A 943 4.97 -38.67 -21.94
C TYR A 943 6.18 -39.17 -22.77
N ALA A 944 6.42 -38.65 -23.98
CA ALA A 944 7.46 -39.14 -24.88
C ALA A 944 8.86 -38.48 -24.69
N THR A 945 8.99 -37.37 -23.95
CA THR A 945 10.24 -36.58 -23.92
C THR A 945 11.03 -36.63 -22.60
N CYS A 946 10.72 -37.53 -21.67
CA CYS A 946 11.53 -37.78 -20.47
C CYS A 946 12.49 -38.97 -20.68
N PRO A 947 13.80 -38.77 -20.94
CA PRO A 947 14.69 -39.86 -21.34
C PRO A 947 15.22 -40.73 -20.17
N GLU A 948 14.80 -40.49 -18.93
CA GLU A 948 15.39 -41.15 -17.74
C GLU A 948 14.36 -41.71 -16.75
N LEU A 949 13.44 -42.59 -17.19
CA LEU A 949 12.64 -43.39 -16.25
C LEU A 949 12.58 -44.87 -16.68
N PRO A 950 13.17 -45.80 -15.89
CA PRO A 950 12.92 -47.23 -16.08
C PRO A 950 11.47 -47.55 -15.69
N SER A 951 10.75 -48.21 -16.61
CA SER A 951 9.52 -49.01 -16.42
C SER A 951 8.67 -48.72 -15.16
N VAL A 952 7.64 -47.88 -15.29
CA VAL A 952 6.61 -47.71 -14.24
C VAL A 952 5.62 -48.88 -14.29
N ARG A 953 5.53 -49.65 -13.20
CA ARG A 953 4.49 -50.68 -12.98
C ARG A 953 3.76 -50.31 -11.68
N SER A 954 2.45 -50.02 -11.77
CA SER A 954 1.49 -49.65 -10.71
C SER A 954 1.47 -48.19 -10.21
N PHE A 955 0.25 -47.68 -9.99
CA PHE A 955 -0.09 -46.45 -9.28
C PHE A 955 -1.03 -46.85 -8.12
N ASP A 956 -0.82 -46.28 -6.93
CA ASP A 956 -1.80 -46.31 -5.84
C ASP A 956 -2.17 -44.87 -5.49
N VAL A 957 -3.48 -44.57 -5.40
CA VAL A 957 -4.00 -43.25 -4.99
C VAL A 957 -4.54 -43.39 -3.57
N TYR A 958 -4.11 -42.52 -2.65
CA TYR A 958 -4.66 -42.48 -1.30
C TYR A 958 -5.26 -41.10 -0.98
N ARG A 959 -6.56 -41.17 -0.63
CA ARG A 959 -7.40 -40.19 0.09
C ARG A 959 -7.67 -38.85 -0.60
N VAL A 960 -8.93 -38.65 -0.99
CA VAL A 960 -9.53 -37.34 -1.28
C VAL A 960 -10.03 -36.77 0.05
N SER A 961 -9.57 -35.59 0.45
CA SER A 961 -10.19 -34.85 1.56
C SER A 961 -10.79 -33.55 1.03
N SER A 962 -12.12 -33.43 1.08
CA SER A 962 -12.81 -32.16 0.92
C SER A 962 -12.80 -31.42 2.27
N ALA A 963 -12.22 -30.23 2.30
CA ALA A 963 -12.55 -29.27 3.37
C ALA A 963 -13.84 -28.58 2.93
N HIS A 964 -14.95 -28.80 3.66
CA HIS A 964 -16.28 -28.31 3.28
C HIS A 964 -16.42 -26.77 3.17
N ASP A 965 -15.41 -26.00 3.60
CA ASP A 965 -15.44 -24.53 3.63
C ASP A 965 -14.28 -23.85 2.87
N ALA A 966 -13.46 -24.59 2.10
CA ALA A 966 -12.40 -24.00 1.28
C ALA A 966 -12.90 -23.74 -0.16
N PRO A 967 -12.48 -22.64 -0.84
CA PRO A 967 -12.82 -22.40 -2.25
C PRO A 967 -12.13 -23.37 -3.23
N PHE A 968 -11.30 -24.30 -2.74
CA PHE A 968 -10.52 -25.23 -3.53
C PHE A 968 -10.80 -26.68 -3.09
N HIS A 969 -11.01 -27.56 -4.06
CA HIS A 969 -10.99 -29.01 -3.85
C HIS A 969 -9.56 -29.51 -4.11
N TYR A 970 -8.91 -30.09 -3.10
CA TYR A 970 -7.59 -30.67 -3.26
C TYR A 970 -7.69 -32.18 -3.51
N ILE A 971 -6.97 -32.66 -4.53
CA ILE A 971 -6.71 -34.09 -4.72
C ILE A 971 -5.26 -34.35 -4.33
N GLU A 972 -5.05 -35.16 -3.29
CA GLU A 972 -3.73 -35.64 -2.90
C GLU A 972 -3.41 -36.90 -3.70
N VAL A 973 -2.34 -36.86 -4.52
CA VAL A 973 -1.85 -38.04 -5.24
C VAL A 973 -0.47 -38.38 -4.72
N ILE A 974 -0.40 -39.45 -3.94
CA ILE A 974 0.83 -39.93 -3.30
C ILE A 974 1.48 -40.98 -4.21
N LYS A 975 2.67 -40.70 -4.74
CA LYS A 975 3.49 -41.70 -5.45
C LYS A 975 4.38 -42.45 -4.45
N VAL A 976 4.08 -43.71 -4.19
CA VAL A 976 4.96 -44.58 -3.38
C VAL A 976 5.82 -45.45 -4.32
N SER A 977 7.14 -45.25 -4.32
CA SER A 977 8.07 -46.24 -4.90
C SER A 977 8.43 -47.25 -3.81
N SER A 978 7.88 -48.46 -3.88
CA SER A 978 8.19 -49.49 -2.88
C SER A 978 9.66 -49.92 -2.95
N ASN A 979 10.32 -49.91 -1.80
CA ASN A 979 11.49 -50.75 -1.51
C ASN A 979 10.94 -52.09 -0.96
N GLU A 980 11.57 -53.22 -1.28
CA GLU A 980 11.09 -54.61 -1.08
C GLU A 980 10.86 -55.06 0.39
N ALA A 981 9.94 -54.43 1.13
CA ALA A 981 9.61 -54.85 2.50
C ALA A 981 8.10 -55.06 2.77
N PHE A 982 7.22 -54.89 1.79
CA PHE A 982 5.77 -55.14 1.93
C PHE A 982 5.28 -56.02 0.77
N LYS A 983 5.53 -57.34 0.87
CA LYS A 983 4.90 -58.38 0.03
C LYS A 983 4.27 -59.44 0.92
N HIS A 984 3.30 -59.05 1.74
CA HIS A 984 2.29 -59.99 2.23
C HIS A 984 0.99 -59.21 2.39
N ASP A 985 -0.07 -59.73 1.78
CA ASP A 985 -1.41 -59.15 1.62
C ASP A 985 -1.54 -57.92 0.71
N MET A 986 -1.69 -58.18 -0.60
CA MET A 986 -2.91 -57.81 -1.34
C MET A 986 -2.79 -58.28 -2.80
N GLY A 987 -3.85 -58.93 -3.30
CA GLY A 987 -3.91 -59.50 -4.64
C GLY A 987 -3.88 -58.44 -5.74
N SER A 988 -3.29 -58.80 -6.89
CA SER A 988 -3.19 -57.97 -8.09
C SER A 988 -4.54 -57.36 -8.51
N VAL A 989 -4.65 -56.04 -8.53
CA VAL A 989 -5.79 -55.32 -9.10
C VAL A 989 -5.59 -55.18 -10.61
N SER A 990 -6.57 -55.63 -11.42
CA SER A 990 -6.51 -55.54 -12.89
C SER A 990 -6.97 -54.17 -13.39
N PHE A 991 -6.49 -53.78 -14.58
CA PHE A 991 -6.80 -52.52 -15.27
C PHE A 991 -8.31 -52.25 -15.43
N ALA A 992 -9.15 -53.30 -15.43
CA ALA A 992 -10.61 -53.17 -15.47
C ALA A 992 -11.21 -52.50 -14.22
N ARG A 993 -10.59 -52.67 -13.04
CA ARG A 993 -11.04 -52.02 -11.78
C ARG A 993 -10.67 -50.54 -11.70
N LEU A 994 -9.62 -50.13 -12.40
CA LEU A 994 -9.24 -48.71 -12.56
C LEU A 994 -10.32 -47.97 -13.35
N VAL A 995 -10.83 -48.58 -14.43
CA VAL A 995 -11.94 -48.01 -15.24
C VAL A 995 -13.24 -47.91 -14.43
N GLU A 996 -13.52 -48.87 -13.55
CA GLU A 996 -14.64 -48.80 -12.59
C GLU A 996 -14.47 -47.62 -11.60
N CYS A 997 -13.27 -47.41 -11.04
CA CYS A 997 -13.02 -46.25 -10.16
C CYS A 997 -13.16 -44.90 -10.88
N PHE A 998 -12.80 -44.83 -12.17
CA PHE A 998 -13.00 -43.63 -12.99
C PHE A 998 -14.48 -43.36 -13.32
N SER A 999 -15.30 -44.41 -13.47
CA SER A 999 -16.74 -44.25 -13.64
C SER A 999 -17.43 -43.82 -12.33
N THR A 1000 -16.96 -44.29 -11.18
CA THR A 1000 -17.42 -43.79 -9.87
C THR A 1000 -17.01 -42.33 -9.62
N MET A 1001 -15.86 -41.86 -10.13
CA MET A 1001 -15.50 -40.43 -10.05
C MET A 1001 -16.38 -39.54 -10.92
N ALA A 1002 -16.81 -40.00 -12.09
CA ALA A 1002 -17.78 -39.28 -12.92
C ALA A 1002 -19.14 -39.17 -12.21
N GLU A 1003 -19.59 -40.23 -11.54
CA GLU A 1003 -20.81 -40.23 -10.73
C GLU A 1003 -20.71 -39.31 -9.50
N VAL A 1004 -19.56 -39.24 -8.81
CA VAL A 1004 -19.36 -38.31 -7.67
C VAL A 1004 -19.29 -36.85 -8.14
N VAL A 1005 -18.71 -36.58 -9.32
CA VAL A 1005 -18.71 -35.24 -9.92
C VAL A 1005 -20.13 -34.84 -10.38
N GLU A 1006 -20.91 -35.78 -10.92
CA GLU A 1006 -22.33 -35.55 -11.27
C GLU A 1006 -23.24 -35.40 -10.04
N GLU A 1007 -23.01 -36.14 -8.95
CA GLU A 1007 -23.81 -36.06 -7.73
C GLU A 1007 -23.53 -34.75 -6.95
N VAL A 1008 -22.30 -34.25 -7.01
CA VAL A 1008 -21.90 -32.93 -6.47
C VAL A 1008 -22.39 -31.78 -7.38
N ALA A 1009 -22.40 -31.95 -8.71
CA ALA A 1009 -22.95 -30.96 -9.63
C ALA A 1009 -24.50 -30.92 -9.60
N GLY A 1010 -25.15 -32.07 -9.40
CA GLY A 1010 -26.60 -32.22 -9.36
C GLY A 1010 -27.25 -31.68 -8.09
N THR A 1011 -26.50 -31.55 -6.99
CA THR A 1011 -27.01 -31.01 -5.72
C THR A 1011 -27.00 -29.48 -5.64
N GLN A 1012 -26.41 -28.77 -6.63
CA GLN A 1012 -26.41 -27.29 -6.69
C GLN A 1012 -27.18 -26.66 -7.88
N LEU A 1013 -27.71 -27.44 -8.81
CA LEU A 1013 -28.52 -26.90 -9.91
C LEU A 1013 -30.01 -27.17 -9.67
N GLY A 1014 -30.64 -26.27 -8.92
CA GLY A 1014 -32.09 -26.14 -8.89
C GLY A 1014 -32.64 -25.90 -10.29
N ALA A 1015 -33.30 -26.94 -10.82
CA ALA A 1015 -34.23 -27.00 -11.94
C ALA A 1015 -34.29 -25.77 -12.88
N GLY A 1016 -33.67 -25.88 -14.06
CA GLY A 1016 -34.00 -24.95 -15.15
C GLY A 1016 -33.04 -24.86 -16.32
N TYR A 1017 -32.47 -25.96 -16.84
CA TYR A 1017 -31.84 -25.90 -18.16
C TYR A 1017 -31.98 -27.24 -18.89
N ARG A 1018 -32.77 -27.26 -19.98
CA ARG A 1018 -32.79 -28.34 -20.97
C ARG A 1018 -31.89 -27.93 -22.13
N ALA A 1019 -30.81 -28.66 -22.35
CA ALA A 1019 -29.99 -28.51 -23.55
C ALA A 1019 -30.65 -29.22 -24.75
N PRO A 1020 -30.56 -28.68 -25.98
CA PRO A 1020 -30.70 -29.47 -27.20
C PRO A 1020 -29.33 -29.80 -27.81
N ALA A 1021 -29.15 -31.12 -27.99
CA ALA A 1021 -28.23 -31.91 -28.83
C ALA A 1021 -26.84 -31.35 -29.18
#